data_AF-A0A2H5T6W5-F1
#
_entry.id   AF-A0A2H5T6W5-F1
#
_cell.length_a   1.000
_cell.length_b   1.000
_cell.length_c   1.000
_cell.angle_alpha   90.00
_cell.angle_beta   90.00
_cell.angle_gamma   90.00
#
_symmetry.space_group_name_H-M   'P 1'
#
loop_
_entity.id
_entity.type
_entity.pdbx_description
1 polymer ?
#
loop_
_entity_poly.entity_id
_entity_poly.type
_entity_poly.pdbx_seq_one_letter_code
_entity_poly.pdbx_strand_id
1 'polypeptide(L)'
;MELTNTNDENSFDPTPKLKSNPIPINFISFNNNDTKCFNCGEYYVLTHYCYQRYCKKCLSNYLTNITDNNIYLDVYIFTRNLKCSEHEIIRTKEPQNIQGCCKNCLEILWFKQIPTNHFSISGFGFSSIFERNLYDILKVNVVESEKYCKLCGKSLYQGTDSSIKHKVRLCSYCYLITYGNIESTFTKKLIPIIYLPWWHNKPHCDGCGKELKITSDCQKYCGGCFIFYIGCRYCLTTNIIFGLTTRSQCRKCQRVSYIIDNLNILSGNSELDDFLANILPESYNNFKADEFADKIKSSEYYIPLEINSTIRSLCQNYKNAQSEKLIEWISYPQFTDVKEIARGGFGIIYRGTLDRQSVILKKFKNSQDTSRYFLNELKSNQYCYEIKHHIIRTHGVTKDPKLGEYMLVMQYASGGDLHNWLQKSFVNIKWNKDKLIILWQISEGLETIHKADYIHRDFHSGNILYDLFHNNSIKEKFKFKERHQWLIGDLGLSQPANSTSSNNEIYGVIPYIAPEIFKGSSFSKESDIYSIGMIMWELTTGCKPFANVEHDHKLIFKILDGERPEITEDTPECYADLMKSCWDPDPKKRPLAKNIRNTFGSWSFRKKHNDIFDKAELKRIELLNLKKLGPEFAKKPHSKAIYTSRPLSYFISKCSSINSSLFDSNEQAYISKELEFDIESAESGSLNVPATLRKRKINELNIENDGKKRFCG
;
A
#
# COMPACT_ATOMS: atom_id res chain seq x y z
N MET A 1 4.47 -4.42 -42.88
CA MET A 1 3.58 -3.25 -42.78
C MET A 1 4.19 -2.36 -41.72
N GLU A 2 4.71 -1.19 -42.12
CA GLU A 2 5.44 -0.28 -41.22
C GLU A 2 4.50 0.21 -40.12
N LEU A 3 4.81 -0.14 -38.87
CA LEU A 3 4.33 0.63 -37.74
C LEU A 3 5.18 1.87 -37.68
N THR A 4 4.56 2.98 -38.02
CA THR A 4 5.11 4.30 -37.83
C THR A 4 5.41 4.51 -36.35
N ASN A 5 6.69 4.41 -36.00
CA ASN A 5 7.24 4.96 -34.78
C ASN A 5 7.30 6.48 -34.96
N THR A 6 6.15 7.14 -35.01
CA THR A 6 6.10 8.57 -35.33
C THR A 6 6.22 9.37 -34.04
N ASN A 7 7.46 9.83 -33.82
CA ASN A 7 7.72 11.16 -33.27
C ASN A 7 7.22 12.30 -34.20
N ASP A 8 6.57 11.97 -35.33
CA ASP A 8 5.84 12.91 -36.17
C ASP A 8 4.43 13.16 -35.61
N GLU A 9 4.18 14.38 -35.16
CA GLU A 9 2.93 14.85 -34.55
C GLU A 9 1.73 14.93 -35.53
N ASN A 10 1.86 14.48 -36.79
CA ASN A 10 0.82 14.63 -37.81
C ASN A 10 -0.03 13.36 -38.03
N SER A 11 -1.19 13.38 -37.34
CA SER A 11 -2.47 12.68 -37.62
C SER A 11 -2.49 11.13 -37.68
N PHE A 12 -2.30 10.46 -36.54
CA PHE A 12 -2.80 9.09 -36.38
C PHE A 12 -4.32 9.07 -36.15
N ASP A 13 -5.10 8.53 -37.11
CA ASP A 13 -6.54 8.28 -36.94
C ASP A 13 -6.80 6.80 -36.63
N PRO A 14 -7.32 6.43 -35.44
CA PRO A 14 -7.62 5.04 -35.08
C PRO A 14 -8.70 4.38 -35.95
N THR A 15 -9.58 5.17 -36.60
CA THR A 15 -10.66 4.64 -37.45
C THR A 15 -10.76 5.43 -38.77
N PRO A 16 -9.76 5.40 -39.66
CA PRO A 16 -9.61 6.35 -40.76
C PRO A 16 -10.75 6.32 -41.80
N LYS A 17 -11.57 5.27 -41.79
CA LYS A 17 -12.74 5.11 -42.68
C LYS A 17 -14.06 5.60 -42.07
N LEU A 18 -14.05 6.05 -40.82
CA LEU A 18 -15.20 6.63 -40.12
C LEU A 18 -14.94 8.12 -39.87
N LYS A 19 -15.97 8.96 -39.86
CA LYS A 19 -15.85 10.35 -39.42
C LYS A 19 -16.09 10.45 -37.91
N SER A 20 -15.51 11.46 -37.27
CA SER A 20 -15.90 11.82 -35.90
C SER A 20 -17.31 12.39 -35.92
N ASN A 21 -18.13 11.98 -34.96
CA ASN A 21 -19.51 12.43 -34.86
C ASN A 21 -19.60 13.94 -34.56
N PRO A 22 -20.57 14.67 -35.12
CA PRO A 22 -20.85 16.05 -34.71
C PRO A 22 -21.47 16.13 -33.31
N ILE A 23 -22.18 15.09 -32.87
CA ILE A 23 -22.86 15.02 -31.57
C ILE A 23 -22.41 13.80 -30.76
N PRO A 24 -22.48 13.83 -29.41
CA PRO A 24 -22.03 12.71 -28.59
C PRO A 24 -22.98 11.50 -28.71
N ILE A 25 -22.39 10.31 -28.77
CA ILE A 25 -23.11 9.03 -28.85
C ILE A 25 -23.49 8.57 -27.43
N ASN A 26 -24.69 8.95 -27.00
CA ASN A 26 -25.20 8.74 -25.64
C ASN A 26 -26.08 7.49 -25.48
N PHE A 27 -26.31 6.74 -26.56
CA PHE A 27 -27.20 5.57 -26.53
C PHE A 27 -26.49 4.24 -26.20
N ILE A 28 -25.20 4.26 -25.87
CA ILE A 28 -24.40 3.07 -25.54
C ILE A 28 -23.77 3.26 -24.15
N SER A 29 -23.71 2.22 -23.32
CA SER A 29 -22.97 2.28 -22.05
C SER A 29 -21.47 1.98 -22.21
N PHE A 30 -20.62 2.62 -21.40
CA PHE A 30 -19.22 2.25 -21.20
C PHE A 30 -19.01 1.11 -20.20
N ASN A 31 -20.10 0.62 -19.59
CA ASN A 31 -20.12 -0.56 -18.75
C ASN A 31 -21.25 -1.50 -19.21
N ASN A 32 -20.88 -2.70 -19.66
CA ASN A 32 -21.85 -3.69 -20.12
C ASN A 32 -22.77 -4.21 -18.99
N ASN A 33 -22.45 -3.99 -17.70
CA ASN A 33 -23.34 -4.38 -16.60
C ASN A 33 -24.50 -3.40 -16.39
N ASP A 34 -24.48 -2.21 -16.99
CA ASP A 34 -25.53 -1.22 -16.79
C ASP A 34 -26.84 -1.68 -17.42
N THR A 35 -27.93 -1.60 -16.65
CA THR A 35 -29.27 -1.96 -17.12
C THR A 35 -30.08 -0.76 -17.60
N LYS A 36 -29.79 0.44 -17.09
CA LYS A 36 -30.48 1.69 -17.41
C LYS A 36 -29.55 2.66 -18.13
N CYS A 37 -30.12 3.42 -19.06
CA CYS A 37 -29.43 4.42 -19.84
C CYS A 37 -29.01 5.60 -18.98
N PHE A 38 -27.72 5.92 -19.00
CA PHE A 38 -27.16 7.04 -18.26
C PHE A 38 -27.79 8.40 -18.66
N ASN A 39 -28.20 8.54 -19.93
CA ASN A 39 -28.71 9.80 -20.46
C ASN A 39 -30.22 10.02 -20.22
N CYS A 40 -31.04 8.97 -20.24
CA CYS A 40 -32.50 9.13 -20.15
C CYS A 40 -33.19 8.25 -19.09
N GLY A 41 -32.46 7.39 -18.38
CA GLY A 41 -32.99 6.51 -17.34
C GLY A 41 -33.74 5.26 -17.83
N GLU A 42 -34.08 5.19 -19.13
CA GLU A 42 -34.77 4.04 -19.72
C GLU A 42 -33.90 2.79 -19.74
N TYR A 43 -34.52 1.60 -19.74
CA TYR A 43 -33.78 0.35 -19.86
C TYR A 43 -33.08 0.24 -21.22
N TYR A 44 -31.84 -0.24 -21.20
CA TYR A 44 -31.14 -0.63 -22.42
C TYR A 44 -31.81 -1.87 -23.03
N VAL A 45 -31.91 -1.89 -24.36
CA VAL A 45 -32.31 -3.07 -25.13
C VAL A 45 -31.07 -3.78 -25.68
N LEU A 46 -31.20 -5.06 -26.02
CA LEU A 46 -30.11 -5.90 -26.53
C LEU A 46 -30.16 -5.98 -28.06
N THR A 47 -29.00 -5.89 -28.70
CA THR A 47 -28.88 -6.23 -30.13
C THR A 47 -29.05 -7.73 -30.36
N HIS A 48 -29.51 -8.07 -31.54
CA HIS A 48 -29.91 -9.41 -31.96
C HIS A 48 -28.79 -10.47 -31.97
N TYR A 49 -27.54 -10.14 -32.34
CA TYR A 49 -26.46 -11.15 -32.47
C TYR A 49 -25.38 -11.11 -31.40
N CYS A 50 -25.10 -9.93 -30.85
CA CYS A 50 -23.97 -9.73 -29.96
C CYS A 50 -24.38 -9.35 -28.54
N TYR A 51 -25.69 -9.29 -28.23
CA TYR A 51 -26.22 -8.86 -26.94
C TYR A 51 -25.63 -7.53 -26.44
N GLN A 52 -25.33 -6.63 -27.38
CA GLN A 52 -24.85 -5.30 -27.06
C GLN A 52 -26.01 -4.47 -26.55
N ARG A 53 -25.80 -3.79 -25.44
CA ARG A 53 -26.79 -2.90 -24.84
C ARG A 53 -26.80 -1.55 -25.55
N TYR A 54 -27.97 -1.10 -26.00
CA TYR A 54 -28.17 0.24 -26.53
C TYR A 54 -29.55 0.82 -26.16
N CYS A 55 -29.67 2.14 -26.09
CA CYS A 55 -30.90 2.82 -25.71
C CYS A 55 -31.68 3.23 -26.95
N LYS A 56 -32.85 2.63 -27.16
CA LYS A 56 -33.68 2.89 -28.35
C LYS A 56 -34.12 4.36 -28.44
N LYS A 57 -34.51 4.98 -27.33
CA LYS A 57 -34.92 6.39 -27.24
C LYS A 57 -33.77 7.33 -27.63
N CYS A 58 -32.61 7.15 -27.01
CA CYS A 58 -31.43 7.99 -27.30
C CYS A 58 -30.89 7.76 -28.71
N LEU A 59 -30.98 6.54 -29.27
CA LEU A 59 -30.63 6.27 -30.66
C LEU A 59 -31.56 7.04 -31.61
N SER A 60 -32.88 7.01 -31.38
CA SER A 60 -33.85 7.76 -32.18
C SER A 60 -33.58 9.27 -32.18
N ASN A 61 -33.28 9.82 -31.00
CA ASN A 61 -32.91 11.24 -30.86
C ASN A 61 -31.61 11.54 -31.62
N TYR A 62 -30.60 10.69 -31.48
CA TYR A 62 -29.33 10.82 -32.20
C TYR A 62 -29.53 10.82 -33.72
N LEU A 63 -30.34 9.89 -34.27
CA LEU A 63 -30.62 9.81 -35.70
C LEU A 63 -31.39 11.03 -36.23
N THR A 64 -32.19 11.67 -35.38
CA THR A 64 -32.93 12.89 -35.75
C THR A 64 -32.02 14.11 -35.85
N ASN A 65 -30.90 14.12 -35.12
CA ASN A 65 -30.01 15.26 -35.00
C ASN A 65 -28.81 15.22 -35.96
N ILE A 66 -28.62 14.13 -36.70
CA ILE A 66 -27.57 14.04 -37.73
C ILE A 66 -28.21 14.25 -39.09
N THR A 67 -27.74 15.28 -39.80
CA THR A 67 -28.33 15.75 -41.06
C THR A 67 -27.47 15.47 -42.29
N ASP A 68 -26.25 14.97 -42.12
CA ASP A 68 -25.36 14.62 -43.22
C ASP A 68 -25.25 13.10 -43.46
N ASN A 69 -24.70 12.75 -44.63
CA ASN A 69 -24.58 11.36 -45.10
C ASN A 69 -23.24 10.69 -44.74
N ASN A 70 -22.45 11.25 -43.81
CA ASN A 70 -21.17 10.68 -43.43
C ASN A 70 -21.34 9.35 -42.68
N ILE A 71 -20.35 8.45 -42.84
CA ILE A 71 -20.31 7.19 -42.10
C ILE A 71 -19.65 7.43 -40.74
N TYR A 72 -20.48 7.53 -39.71
CA TYR A 72 -20.02 7.70 -38.31
C TYR A 72 -19.93 6.40 -37.53
N LEU A 73 -20.77 5.43 -37.88
CA LEU A 73 -20.93 4.18 -37.16
C LEU A 73 -20.82 3.00 -38.12
N ASP A 74 -20.03 2.01 -37.76
CA ASP A 74 -19.98 0.72 -38.44
C ASP A 74 -21.01 -0.22 -37.80
N VAL A 75 -22.20 -0.24 -38.38
CA VAL A 75 -23.37 -0.96 -37.85
C VAL A 75 -23.93 -1.91 -38.90
N TYR A 76 -24.36 -3.08 -38.44
CA TYR A 76 -25.19 -3.98 -39.22
C TYR A 76 -26.65 -3.82 -38.79
N ILE A 77 -27.51 -3.64 -39.78
CA ILE A 77 -28.91 -3.31 -39.59
C ILE A 77 -29.78 -4.27 -40.39
N PHE A 78 -30.97 -4.53 -39.86
CA PHE A 78 -31.99 -5.33 -40.51
C PHE A 78 -33.29 -4.55 -40.52
N THR A 79 -33.99 -4.55 -41.66
CA THR A 79 -35.29 -3.89 -41.78
C THR A 79 -36.39 -4.93 -41.81
N ARG A 80 -37.20 -5.02 -40.74
CA ARG A 80 -38.38 -5.90 -40.72
C ARG A 80 -39.53 -5.29 -41.52
N ASN A 81 -40.08 -6.09 -42.42
CA ASN A 81 -40.89 -5.62 -43.53
C ASN A 81 -42.40 -5.73 -43.31
N LEU A 82 -42.92 -5.60 -42.09
CA LEU A 82 -44.28 -6.08 -41.85
C LEU A 82 -45.42 -5.11 -42.17
N LYS A 83 -45.29 -3.77 -42.05
CA LYS A 83 -46.36 -2.79 -42.43
C LYS A 83 -45.84 -1.33 -42.57
N CYS A 84 -44.79 -1.05 -43.33
CA CYS A 84 -44.35 0.34 -43.56
C CYS A 84 -44.98 0.87 -44.86
N SER A 85 -45.85 1.87 -44.77
CA SER A 85 -46.50 2.51 -45.93
C SER A 85 -45.62 3.53 -46.66
N GLU A 86 -44.39 3.76 -46.19
CA GLU A 86 -43.49 4.80 -46.72
C GLU A 86 -42.42 4.31 -47.70
N HIS A 87 -42.35 3.01 -48.01
CA HIS A 87 -41.34 2.49 -48.95
C HIS A 87 -41.95 1.50 -49.95
N GLU A 88 -41.82 1.83 -51.25
CA GLU A 88 -41.86 0.82 -52.32
C GLU A 88 -40.55 0.02 -52.33
N ILE A 89 -40.68 -1.27 -52.64
CA ILE A 89 -39.68 -2.31 -52.51
C ILE A 89 -38.46 -2.04 -53.38
N ILE A 90 -37.25 -2.03 -52.81
CA ILE A 90 -36.04 -2.50 -53.50
C ILE A 90 -35.22 -3.39 -52.57
N ARG A 91 -35.41 -4.72 -52.71
CA ARG A 91 -34.43 -5.73 -52.34
C ARG A 91 -33.28 -5.67 -53.36
N THR A 92 -32.05 -5.42 -52.91
CA THR A 92 -30.77 -5.90 -53.51
C THR A 92 -29.52 -5.23 -52.90
N LYS A 93 -29.66 -4.11 -52.16
CA LYS A 93 -28.54 -3.51 -51.41
C LYS A 93 -28.90 -3.36 -49.94
N GLU A 94 -28.13 -3.99 -49.05
CA GLU A 94 -28.19 -3.68 -47.61
C GLU A 94 -27.92 -2.17 -47.42
N PRO A 95 -28.80 -1.42 -46.74
CA PRO A 95 -28.57 -0.01 -46.51
C PRO A 95 -27.25 0.18 -45.75
N GLN A 96 -26.34 0.95 -46.35
CA GLN A 96 -25.00 1.18 -45.80
C GLN A 96 -25.00 2.18 -44.64
N ASN A 97 -26.08 2.96 -44.50
CA ASN A 97 -26.19 4.06 -43.55
C ASN A 97 -27.50 3.96 -42.74
N ILE A 98 -27.37 4.03 -41.42
CA ILE A 98 -28.47 3.98 -40.45
C ILE A 98 -29.49 5.12 -40.63
N GLN A 99 -29.09 6.22 -41.26
CA GLN A 99 -29.94 7.40 -41.54
C GLN A 99 -30.96 7.16 -42.66
N GLY A 100 -30.69 6.22 -43.57
CA GLY A 100 -31.57 5.91 -44.70
C GLY A 100 -32.69 4.93 -44.36
N CYS A 101 -32.87 4.56 -43.09
CA CYS A 101 -33.83 3.55 -42.68
C CYS A 101 -35.01 4.16 -41.90
N CYS A 102 -36.22 3.64 -42.15
CA CYS A 102 -37.39 4.00 -41.35
C CYS A 102 -37.15 3.71 -39.86
N LYS A 103 -37.34 4.73 -39.01
CA LYS A 103 -37.13 4.65 -37.55
C LYS A 103 -37.93 3.53 -36.87
N ASN A 104 -39.09 3.17 -37.44
CA ASN A 104 -39.97 2.12 -36.91
C ASN A 104 -39.62 0.71 -37.40
N CYS A 105 -38.85 0.58 -38.48
CA CYS A 105 -38.49 -0.70 -39.10
C CYS A 105 -37.03 -1.11 -38.86
N LEU A 106 -36.22 -0.20 -38.30
CA LEU A 106 -34.80 -0.40 -38.04
C LEU A 106 -34.56 -1.33 -36.84
N GLU A 107 -34.00 -2.50 -37.10
CA GLU A 107 -33.43 -3.39 -36.09
C GLU A 107 -31.91 -3.36 -36.15
N ILE A 108 -31.26 -3.07 -35.02
CA ILE A 108 -29.81 -3.13 -34.93
C ILE A 108 -29.39 -4.58 -34.67
N LEU A 109 -28.59 -5.11 -35.58
CA LEU A 109 -28.04 -6.45 -35.47
C LEU A 109 -26.84 -6.48 -34.52
N TRP A 110 -25.90 -5.55 -34.74
CA TRP A 110 -24.76 -5.26 -33.86
C TRP A 110 -23.95 -4.03 -34.34
N PHE A 111 -23.11 -3.50 -33.45
CA PHE A 111 -22.16 -2.40 -33.68
C PHE A 111 -20.72 -2.94 -33.69
N LYS A 112 -19.95 -2.72 -34.76
CA LYS A 112 -18.55 -3.18 -34.83
C LYS A 112 -17.62 -2.46 -33.86
N GLN A 113 -17.89 -1.17 -33.61
CA GLN A 113 -17.14 -0.36 -32.65
C GLN A 113 -17.37 -0.74 -31.18
N ILE A 114 -18.17 -1.78 -30.88
CA ILE A 114 -18.38 -2.29 -29.51
C ILE A 114 -18.13 -3.81 -29.50
N PRO A 115 -16.91 -4.28 -29.80
CA PRO A 115 -16.69 -5.68 -30.09
C PRO A 115 -17.04 -6.59 -28.91
N THR A 116 -17.68 -7.72 -29.22
CA THR A 116 -17.99 -8.79 -28.27
C THR A 116 -17.17 -10.04 -28.59
N ASN A 117 -17.24 -11.07 -27.74
CA ASN A 117 -16.38 -12.25 -27.88
C ASN A 117 -16.81 -13.15 -29.04
N HIS A 118 -18.11 -13.35 -29.22
CA HIS A 118 -18.67 -14.28 -30.20
C HIS A 118 -20.04 -13.80 -30.69
N PHE A 119 -20.44 -14.28 -31.86
CA PHE A 119 -21.83 -14.23 -32.31
C PHE A 119 -22.66 -15.28 -31.53
N SER A 120 -23.44 -14.86 -30.53
CA SER A 120 -24.26 -15.77 -29.72
C SER A 120 -25.69 -15.86 -30.25
N ILE A 121 -26.32 -17.04 -30.18
CA ILE A 121 -27.72 -17.29 -30.58
C ILE A 121 -28.66 -17.44 -29.36
N SER A 122 -28.13 -17.54 -28.15
CA SER A 122 -28.92 -18.04 -27.03
C SER A 122 -29.73 -16.95 -26.33
N GLY A 123 -31.00 -16.76 -26.74
CA GLY A 123 -31.98 -16.16 -25.82
C GLY A 123 -33.07 -15.26 -26.43
N PHE A 124 -33.89 -15.77 -27.34
CA PHE A 124 -35.24 -15.23 -27.51
C PHE A 124 -36.28 -16.35 -27.55
N GLY A 125 -37.39 -16.11 -26.85
CA GLY A 125 -38.63 -16.89 -26.99
C GLY A 125 -39.24 -16.59 -28.35
N PHE A 126 -38.81 -17.32 -29.37
CA PHE A 126 -39.44 -17.27 -30.68
C PHE A 126 -40.90 -17.69 -30.55
N SER A 127 -41.81 -16.90 -31.12
CA SER A 127 -43.24 -17.21 -31.09
C SER A 127 -43.60 -18.28 -32.14
N SER A 128 -42.73 -18.50 -33.14
CA SER A 128 -42.92 -19.51 -34.19
C SER A 128 -41.60 -20.11 -34.71
N ILE A 129 -41.69 -21.31 -35.31
CA ILE A 129 -40.59 -22.01 -35.99
C ILE A 129 -40.07 -21.20 -37.20
N PHE A 130 -40.95 -20.45 -37.86
CA PHE A 130 -40.61 -19.63 -39.02
C PHE A 130 -39.66 -18.48 -38.65
N GLU A 131 -39.90 -17.82 -37.52
CA GLU A 131 -39.02 -16.77 -36.99
C GLU A 131 -37.61 -17.31 -36.67
N ARG A 132 -37.51 -18.53 -36.14
CA ARG A 132 -36.23 -19.18 -35.86
C ARG A 132 -35.43 -19.44 -37.15
N ASN A 133 -36.08 -20.01 -38.17
CA ASN A 133 -35.43 -20.34 -39.45
C ASN A 133 -34.92 -19.08 -40.20
N LEU A 134 -35.72 -18.01 -40.26
CA LEU A 134 -35.30 -16.76 -40.89
C LEU A 134 -34.07 -16.16 -40.17
N TYR A 135 -34.02 -16.30 -38.85
CA TYR A 135 -32.95 -15.77 -38.01
C TYR A 135 -31.64 -16.56 -38.15
N ASP A 136 -31.72 -17.89 -38.29
CA ASP A 136 -30.57 -18.75 -38.57
C ASP A 136 -29.97 -18.45 -39.97
N ILE A 137 -30.83 -18.20 -40.97
CA ILE A 137 -30.40 -17.76 -42.31
C ILE A 137 -29.70 -16.41 -42.25
N LEU A 138 -30.28 -15.42 -41.55
CA LEU A 138 -29.67 -14.11 -41.38
C LEU A 138 -28.31 -14.20 -40.67
N LYS A 139 -28.15 -15.12 -39.70
CA LYS A 139 -26.87 -15.33 -39.03
C LYS A 139 -25.81 -15.83 -40.01
N VAL A 140 -26.13 -16.84 -40.81
CA VAL A 140 -25.21 -17.36 -41.83
C VAL A 140 -24.81 -16.24 -42.78
N ASN A 141 -25.77 -15.44 -43.26
CA ASN A 141 -25.49 -14.33 -44.15
C ASN A 141 -24.59 -13.25 -43.52
N VAL A 142 -24.79 -12.90 -42.25
CA VAL A 142 -23.92 -11.95 -41.53
C VAL A 142 -22.51 -12.52 -41.34
N VAL A 143 -22.38 -13.79 -40.96
CA VAL A 143 -21.07 -14.44 -40.80
C VAL A 143 -20.34 -14.57 -42.14
N GLU A 144 -21.07 -14.82 -43.23
CA GLU A 144 -20.52 -14.86 -44.59
C GLU A 144 -20.13 -13.46 -45.10
N SER A 145 -20.91 -12.42 -44.80
CA SER A 145 -20.57 -11.04 -45.17
C SER A 145 -19.34 -10.51 -44.42
N GLU A 146 -19.03 -11.08 -43.25
CA GLU A 146 -17.83 -10.81 -42.46
C GLU A 146 -16.54 -11.45 -43.01
N LYS A 147 -16.60 -12.14 -44.17
CA LYS A 147 -15.40 -12.57 -44.91
C LYS A 147 -14.57 -11.37 -45.41
N TYR A 148 -15.22 -10.24 -45.65
CA TYR A 148 -14.59 -9.01 -46.12
C TYR A 148 -14.94 -7.84 -45.21
N CYS A 149 -14.00 -6.91 -45.06
CA CYS A 149 -14.24 -5.68 -44.32
C CYS A 149 -15.21 -4.78 -45.09
N LYS A 150 -16.38 -4.49 -44.52
CA LYS A 150 -17.37 -3.54 -45.08
C LYS A 150 -16.80 -2.16 -45.43
N LEU A 151 -15.79 -1.69 -44.69
CA LEU A 151 -15.21 -0.35 -44.85
C LEU A 151 -14.13 -0.25 -45.93
N CYS A 152 -13.41 -1.34 -46.24
CA CYS A 152 -12.31 -1.30 -47.21
C CYS A 152 -12.27 -2.45 -48.22
N GLY A 153 -13.17 -3.42 -48.13
CA GLY A 153 -13.27 -4.57 -49.02
C GLY A 153 -12.20 -5.64 -48.84
N LYS A 154 -11.20 -5.45 -47.97
CA LYS A 154 -10.14 -6.45 -47.74
C LYS A 154 -10.67 -7.71 -47.07
N SER A 155 -10.11 -8.86 -47.44
CA SER A 155 -10.44 -10.13 -46.79
C SER A 155 -10.02 -10.08 -45.31
N LEU A 156 -10.88 -10.61 -44.44
CA LEU A 156 -10.61 -10.76 -43.02
C LEU A 156 -10.26 -12.21 -42.66
N TYR A 157 -10.52 -13.18 -43.53
CA TYR A 157 -10.21 -14.59 -43.31
C TYR A 157 -10.51 -15.43 -44.56
N GLN A 158 -9.61 -16.35 -44.90
CA GLN A 158 -9.76 -17.29 -46.03
C GLN A 158 -9.69 -18.77 -45.61
N GLY A 159 -9.58 -19.08 -44.31
CA GLY A 159 -9.47 -20.47 -43.83
C GLY A 159 -10.80 -21.20 -43.63
N THR A 160 -10.73 -22.46 -43.22
CA THR A 160 -11.89 -23.37 -43.01
C THR A 160 -12.19 -23.71 -41.55
N ASP A 161 -11.45 -23.12 -40.59
CA ASP A 161 -11.63 -23.39 -39.15
C ASP A 161 -12.97 -22.81 -38.64
N SER A 162 -13.89 -23.71 -38.32
CA SER A 162 -15.23 -23.40 -37.83
C SER A 162 -15.22 -22.68 -36.48
N SER A 163 -14.20 -22.88 -35.65
CA SER A 163 -14.08 -22.22 -34.33
C SER A 163 -13.75 -20.73 -34.46
N ILE A 164 -12.97 -20.36 -35.48
CA ILE A 164 -12.58 -18.96 -35.76
C ILE A 164 -13.71 -18.25 -36.51
N LYS A 165 -14.55 -18.96 -37.28
CA LYS A 165 -15.67 -18.40 -38.06
C LYS A 165 -16.69 -17.62 -37.21
N HIS A 166 -16.82 -17.94 -35.92
CA HIS A 166 -17.80 -17.32 -35.02
C HIS A 166 -17.22 -16.22 -34.11
N LYS A 167 -15.95 -15.83 -34.29
CA LYS A 167 -15.34 -14.71 -33.57
C LYS A 167 -15.58 -13.39 -34.32
N VAL A 168 -15.86 -12.32 -33.58
CA VAL A 168 -15.90 -10.97 -34.12
C VAL A 168 -14.47 -10.52 -34.48
N ARG A 169 -14.29 -10.00 -35.70
CA ARG A 169 -12.99 -9.53 -36.21
C ARG A 169 -13.07 -8.06 -36.63
N LEU A 170 -11.99 -7.33 -36.36
CA LEU A 170 -11.84 -5.94 -36.78
C LEU A 170 -10.70 -5.83 -37.79
N CYS A 171 -10.97 -5.24 -38.95
CA CYS A 171 -9.95 -5.07 -39.99
C CYS A 171 -8.80 -4.20 -39.48
N SER A 172 -7.56 -4.71 -39.52
CA SER A 172 -6.42 -3.95 -39.01
C SER A 172 -6.11 -2.69 -39.83
N TYR A 173 -6.63 -2.59 -41.06
CA TYR A 173 -6.53 -1.38 -41.89
C TYR A 173 -7.59 -0.31 -41.61
N CYS A 174 -8.72 -0.68 -40.99
CA CYS A 174 -9.82 0.25 -40.68
C CYS A 174 -9.95 0.56 -39.19
N TYR A 175 -9.37 -0.30 -38.34
CA TYR A 175 -9.37 -0.19 -36.90
C TYR A 175 -7.92 -0.26 -36.44
N LEU A 176 -7.22 0.86 -36.42
CA LEU A 176 -5.80 0.93 -36.10
C LEU A 176 -5.61 1.01 -34.58
N ILE A 177 -4.88 0.04 -34.02
CA ILE A 177 -4.39 0.12 -32.64
C ILE A 177 -3.02 0.80 -32.67
N THR A 178 -2.82 1.78 -31.81
CA THR A 178 -1.49 2.33 -31.54
C THR A 178 -1.17 2.33 -30.06
N TYR A 179 0.09 2.51 -29.77
CA TYR A 179 0.62 2.73 -28.44
C TYR A 179 1.50 3.97 -28.46
N GLY A 180 1.83 4.47 -27.29
CA GLY A 180 2.82 5.52 -27.13
C GLY A 180 3.05 5.79 -25.66
N ASN A 181 3.64 6.94 -25.40
CA ASN A 181 3.81 7.45 -24.05
C ASN A 181 3.13 8.81 -23.93
N ILE A 182 2.60 9.10 -22.75
CA ILE A 182 2.17 10.44 -22.37
C ILE A 182 2.92 10.86 -21.12
N GLU A 183 3.15 12.15 -20.97
CA GLU A 183 3.71 12.67 -19.74
C GLU A 183 2.68 12.56 -18.61
N SER A 184 3.05 11.91 -17.51
CA SER A 184 2.28 11.96 -16.27
C SER A 184 2.26 13.39 -15.76
N THR A 185 1.08 13.93 -15.54
CA THR A 185 0.90 15.26 -14.94
C THR A 185 1.47 15.35 -13.52
N PHE A 186 1.71 14.20 -12.88
CA PHE A 186 2.20 14.09 -11.50
C PHE A 186 3.72 13.95 -11.45
N THR A 187 4.25 12.89 -12.04
CA THR A 187 5.68 12.56 -11.90
C THR A 187 6.56 13.23 -12.95
N LYS A 188 5.96 13.86 -13.97
CA LYS A 188 6.66 14.31 -15.20
C LYS A 188 7.36 13.19 -15.96
N LYS A 189 7.16 11.92 -15.56
CA LYS A 189 7.67 10.74 -16.25
C LYS A 189 6.72 10.34 -17.36
N LEU A 190 7.28 9.74 -18.40
CA LEU A 190 6.52 9.12 -19.48
C LEU A 190 5.82 7.86 -18.96
N ILE A 191 4.50 7.76 -19.18
CA ILE A 191 3.69 6.58 -18.85
C ILE A 191 3.09 5.97 -20.13
N PRO A 192 2.98 4.63 -20.23
CA PRO A 192 2.44 3.97 -21.40
C PRO A 192 0.95 4.26 -21.62
N ILE A 193 0.55 4.38 -22.89
CA ILE A 193 -0.83 4.50 -23.33
C ILE A 193 -1.09 3.60 -24.54
N ILE A 194 -2.26 2.97 -24.59
CA ILE A 194 -2.78 2.24 -25.76
C ILE A 194 -4.02 2.97 -26.27
N TYR A 195 -4.07 3.20 -27.57
CA TYR A 195 -5.22 3.78 -28.27
C TYR A 195 -5.99 2.66 -28.97
N LEU A 196 -7.12 2.27 -28.39
CA LEU A 196 -8.03 1.29 -28.97
C LEU A 196 -9.03 1.97 -29.92
N PRO A 197 -9.21 1.44 -31.13
CA PRO A 197 -10.13 1.98 -32.13
C PRO A 197 -11.60 1.59 -31.90
N TRP A 198 -11.95 1.13 -30.69
CA TRP A 198 -13.31 0.74 -30.32
C TRP A 198 -13.66 1.13 -28.87
N TRP A 199 -14.95 1.03 -28.56
CA TRP A 199 -15.56 1.33 -27.27
C TRP A 199 -15.39 0.13 -26.34
N HIS A 200 -14.45 0.22 -25.41
CA HIS A 200 -14.11 -0.87 -24.50
C HIS A 200 -15.09 -0.89 -23.31
N ASN A 201 -16.24 -1.54 -23.45
CA ASN A 201 -17.31 -1.52 -22.44
C ASN A 201 -17.24 -2.64 -21.39
N LYS A 202 -16.12 -3.37 -21.26
CA LYS A 202 -15.99 -4.47 -20.29
C LYS A 202 -15.98 -3.96 -18.84
N PRO A 203 -16.62 -4.68 -17.89
CA PRO A 203 -16.65 -4.28 -16.48
C PRO A 203 -15.39 -4.64 -15.70
N HIS A 204 -14.48 -5.44 -16.27
CA HIS A 204 -13.30 -5.96 -15.58
C HIS A 204 -12.00 -5.37 -16.16
N CYS A 205 -11.01 -5.18 -15.29
CA CYS A 205 -9.68 -4.73 -15.65
C CYS A 205 -8.96 -5.77 -16.54
N ASP A 206 -8.40 -5.32 -17.66
CA ASP A 206 -7.61 -6.18 -18.54
C ASP A 206 -6.37 -6.74 -17.83
N GLY A 207 -5.71 -5.94 -17.00
CA GLY A 207 -4.51 -6.33 -16.26
C GLY A 207 -4.75 -7.35 -15.14
N CYS A 208 -5.65 -7.06 -14.19
CA CYS A 208 -5.83 -7.92 -13.00
C CYS A 208 -7.10 -8.77 -12.98
N GLY A 209 -8.08 -8.50 -13.85
CA GLY A 209 -9.38 -9.17 -13.86
C GLY A 209 -10.38 -8.69 -12.80
N LYS A 210 -10.02 -7.78 -11.88
CA LYS A 210 -10.96 -7.21 -10.90
C LYS A 210 -11.96 -6.26 -11.56
N GLU A 211 -13.12 -6.09 -10.94
CA GLU A 211 -14.15 -5.13 -11.38
C GLU A 211 -13.61 -3.68 -11.38
N LEU A 212 -14.01 -2.91 -12.38
CA LEU A 212 -13.57 -1.52 -12.58
C LEU A 212 -14.48 -0.54 -11.85
N LYS A 213 -13.88 0.50 -11.26
CA LYS A 213 -14.61 1.63 -10.68
C LYS A 213 -15.00 2.60 -11.80
N ILE A 214 -16.28 2.94 -11.90
CA ILE A 214 -16.82 3.86 -12.91
C ILE A 214 -16.83 5.27 -12.32
N THR A 215 -16.26 6.24 -13.02
CA THR A 215 -16.21 7.65 -12.58
C THR A 215 -17.13 8.55 -13.39
N SER A 216 -17.45 8.15 -14.62
CA SER A 216 -18.46 8.80 -15.45
C SER A 216 -18.97 7.81 -16.51
N ASP A 217 -19.88 8.26 -17.35
CA ASP A 217 -20.45 7.50 -18.44
C ASP A 217 -19.43 7.09 -19.53
N CYS A 218 -18.22 7.65 -19.52
CA CYS A 218 -17.15 7.35 -20.46
C CYS A 218 -15.78 7.14 -19.80
N GLN A 219 -15.72 7.00 -18.46
CA GLN A 219 -14.48 6.81 -17.73
C GLN A 219 -14.61 5.74 -16.65
N LYS A 220 -13.61 4.87 -16.55
CA LYS A 220 -13.49 3.86 -15.51
C LYS A 220 -12.02 3.51 -15.28
N TYR A 221 -11.71 2.97 -14.11
CA TYR A 221 -10.33 2.65 -13.75
C TYR A 221 -10.22 1.44 -12.82
N CYS A 222 -9.04 0.85 -12.77
CA CYS A 222 -8.67 -0.14 -11.79
C CYS A 222 -7.73 0.50 -10.76
N GLY A 223 -8.19 0.70 -9.52
CA GLY A 223 -7.35 1.29 -8.47
C GLY A 223 -6.10 0.47 -8.17
N GLY A 224 -6.22 -0.86 -8.09
CA GLY A 224 -5.08 -1.73 -7.76
C GLY A 224 -4.05 -1.90 -8.89
N CYS A 225 -4.39 -1.57 -10.14
CA CYS A 225 -3.45 -1.58 -11.26
C CYS A 225 -3.08 -0.18 -11.76
N PHE A 226 -3.79 0.85 -11.29
CA PHE A 226 -3.77 2.20 -11.84
C PHE A 226 -3.91 2.25 -13.37
N ILE A 227 -4.78 1.39 -13.91
CA ILE A 227 -5.11 1.37 -15.33
C ILE A 227 -6.42 2.15 -15.53
N PHE A 228 -6.37 3.17 -16.38
CA PHE A 228 -7.50 4.04 -16.70
C PHE A 228 -8.01 3.77 -18.11
N TYR A 229 -9.32 3.73 -18.27
CA TYR A 229 -10.00 3.54 -19.55
C TYR A 229 -10.82 4.79 -19.82
N ILE A 230 -10.45 5.54 -20.85
CA ILE A 230 -11.07 6.84 -21.19
C ILE A 230 -11.67 6.73 -22.60
N GLY A 231 -13.00 6.72 -22.68
CA GLY A 231 -13.75 6.62 -23.93
C GLY A 231 -14.02 7.98 -24.57
N CYS A 232 -14.00 8.04 -25.90
CA CYS A 232 -14.45 9.22 -26.65
C CYS A 232 -15.88 9.02 -27.21
N ARG A 233 -16.85 9.77 -26.67
CA ARG A 233 -18.26 9.72 -27.09
C ARG A 233 -18.52 10.11 -28.55
N TYR A 234 -17.60 10.80 -29.21
CA TYR A 234 -17.74 11.23 -30.59
C TYR A 234 -17.13 10.24 -31.60
N CYS A 235 -16.25 9.37 -31.13
CA CYS A 235 -15.47 8.48 -32.00
C CYS A 235 -15.68 6.99 -31.69
N LEU A 236 -16.26 6.69 -30.52
CA LEU A 236 -16.34 5.33 -29.96
C LEU A 236 -14.96 4.64 -29.92
N THR A 237 -13.93 5.37 -29.51
CA THR A 237 -12.57 4.87 -29.27
C THR A 237 -12.27 4.88 -27.78
N THR A 238 -11.27 4.13 -27.33
CA THR A 238 -10.85 4.10 -25.92
C THR A 238 -9.35 4.26 -25.78
N ASN A 239 -8.92 5.14 -24.89
CA ASN A 239 -7.53 5.23 -24.45
C ASN A 239 -7.37 4.40 -23.17
N ILE A 240 -6.43 3.46 -23.15
CA ILE A 240 -6.01 2.71 -21.95
C ILE A 240 -4.68 3.29 -21.47
N ILE A 241 -4.65 3.81 -20.25
CA ILE A 241 -3.49 4.51 -19.70
C ILE A 241 -2.95 3.71 -18.51
N PHE A 242 -1.65 3.45 -18.51
CA PHE A 242 -0.95 2.66 -17.48
C PHE A 242 -0.19 3.60 -16.54
N GLY A 243 -0.93 4.28 -15.66
CA GLY A 243 -0.38 5.24 -14.72
C GLY A 243 -1.28 6.45 -14.51
N LEU A 244 -0.83 7.37 -13.66
CA LEU A 244 -1.59 8.55 -13.24
C LEU A 244 -1.44 9.72 -14.23
N THR A 245 -2.57 10.28 -14.68
CA THR A 245 -2.65 11.52 -15.47
C THR A 245 -4.01 12.19 -15.22
N THR A 246 -4.09 13.52 -15.33
CA THR A 246 -5.36 14.26 -15.21
C THR A 246 -6.07 14.49 -16.55
N ARG A 247 -5.40 14.19 -17.68
CA ARG A 247 -5.93 14.44 -19.02
C ARG A 247 -5.61 13.31 -19.98
N SER A 248 -6.52 13.11 -20.93
CA SER A 248 -6.37 12.21 -22.06
C SER A 248 -6.92 12.89 -23.30
N GLN A 249 -6.30 12.68 -24.46
CA GLN A 249 -6.75 13.25 -25.72
C GLN A 249 -7.14 12.16 -26.70
N CYS A 250 -8.32 12.28 -27.31
CA CYS A 250 -8.72 11.37 -28.38
C CYS A 250 -7.86 11.61 -29.62
N ARG A 251 -7.17 10.59 -30.12
CA ARG A 251 -6.33 10.70 -31.33
C ARG A 251 -7.11 11.02 -32.61
N LYS A 252 -8.40 10.67 -32.67
CA LYS A 252 -9.25 10.93 -33.84
C LYS A 252 -9.75 12.38 -33.90
N CYS A 253 -10.50 12.81 -32.89
CA CYS A 253 -11.15 14.12 -32.90
C CYS A 253 -10.41 15.21 -32.12
N GLN A 254 -9.24 14.89 -31.54
CA GLN A 254 -8.39 15.79 -30.76
C GLN A 254 -9.05 16.41 -29.51
N ARG A 255 -10.28 16.00 -29.18
CA ARG A 255 -10.97 16.45 -27.97
C ARG A 255 -10.23 15.94 -26.73
N VAL A 256 -10.00 16.86 -25.79
CA VAL A 256 -9.41 16.58 -24.49
C VAL A 256 -10.51 16.14 -23.52
N SER A 257 -10.26 15.04 -22.84
CA SER A 257 -11.04 14.54 -21.71
C SER A 257 -10.25 14.74 -20.44
N TYR A 258 -10.81 15.50 -19.50
CA TYR A 258 -10.31 15.57 -18.13
C TYR A 258 -10.73 14.31 -17.39
N ILE A 259 -9.77 13.60 -16.81
CA ILE A 259 -10.04 12.41 -16.01
C ILE A 259 -10.67 12.90 -14.72
N ILE A 260 -11.95 12.57 -14.51
CA ILE A 260 -12.75 13.11 -13.40
C ILE A 260 -12.15 12.60 -12.09
N ASP A 261 -11.70 13.57 -11.32
CA ASP A 261 -10.89 13.45 -10.12
C ASP A 261 -11.75 13.03 -8.91
N ASN A 262 -12.40 11.87 -9.00
CA ASN A 262 -12.78 11.11 -7.81
C ASN A 262 -11.65 10.13 -7.42
N LEU A 263 -10.42 10.43 -7.86
CA LEU A 263 -9.24 9.73 -7.46
C LEU A 263 -8.91 10.17 -6.03
N ASN A 264 -9.60 9.55 -5.07
CA ASN A 264 -9.10 9.48 -3.70
C ASN A 264 -7.63 9.01 -3.67
N ILE A 265 -7.06 8.46 -4.75
CA ILE A 265 -5.64 8.10 -4.87
C ILE A 265 -4.70 9.24 -4.46
N LEU A 266 -5.05 10.50 -4.75
CA LEU A 266 -4.24 11.65 -4.38
C LEU A 266 -4.60 12.13 -3.00
N SER A 267 -3.56 12.33 -2.20
CA SER A 267 -3.67 12.80 -0.85
C SER A 267 -3.96 14.31 -0.79
N GLY A 268 -3.53 15.05 -1.82
CA GLY A 268 -3.51 16.51 -1.88
C GLY A 268 -2.26 17.11 -1.23
N ASN A 269 -1.24 16.27 -0.94
CA ASN A 269 0.05 16.66 -0.39
C ASN A 269 1.14 16.23 -1.36
N SER A 270 1.91 17.18 -1.89
CA SER A 270 2.89 16.91 -2.94
C SER A 270 3.97 15.91 -2.52
N GLU A 271 4.46 15.94 -1.27
CA GLU A 271 5.51 15.00 -0.85
C GLU A 271 4.98 13.56 -0.72
N LEU A 272 3.78 13.38 -0.17
CA LEU A 272 3.14 12.07 -0.08
C LEU A 272 2.74 11.56 -1.47
N ASP A 273 2.18 12.43 -2.30
CA ASP A 273 1.82 12.09 -3.68
C ASP A 273 3.07 11.74 -4.49
N ASP A 274 4.17 12.47 -4.34
CA ASP A 274 5.47 12.17 -4.95
C ASP A 274 6.04 10.85 -4.42
N PHE A 275 5.94 10.58 -3.11
CA PHE A 275 6.39 9.32 -2.52
C PHE A 275 5.61 8.13 -3.06
N LEU A 276 4.28 8.18 -3.01
CA LEU A 276 3.41 7.15 -3.57
C LEU A 276 3.69 7.01 -5.07
N ALA A 277 3.78 8.11 -5.80
CA ALA A 277 4.08 8.12 -7.22
C ALA A 277 5.50 7.67 -7.56
N ASN A 278 6.44 7.64 -6.61
CA ASN A 278 7.79 7.08 -6.73
C ASN A 278 7.91 5.62 -6.26
N ILE A 279 6.98 5.10 -5.47
CA ILE A 279 6.81 3.65 -5.26
C ILE A 279 6.22 2.99 -6.51
N LEU A 280 5.28 3.68 -7.14
CA LEU A 280 4.56 3.19 -8.30
C LEU A 280 5.34 3.05 -9.64
N PRO A 281 6.47 3.72 -9.97
CA PRO A 281 7.14 3.63 -11.26
C PRO A 281 7.86 2.30 -11.50
N GLU A 282 8.24 1.56 -10.45
CA GLU A 282 8.69 0.16 -10.64
C GLU A 282 7.54 -0.72 -11.18
N SER A 283 6.29 -0.27 -11.09
CA SER A 283 5.09 -0.95 -11.61
C SER A 283 4.64 -0.50 -12.99
N TYR A 284 4.76 0.80 -13.30
CA TYR A 284 4.22 1.41 -14.51
C TYR A 284 5.11 1.27 -15.74
N ASN A 285 6.43 1.36 -15.55
CA ASN A 285 7.41 1.24 -16.63
C ASN A 285 7.55 -0.19 -17.16
N ASN A 286 6.90 -1.17 -16.51
CA ASN A 286 6.98 -2.57 -16.88
C ASN A 286 5.93 -3.02 -17.90
N PHE A 287 4.92 -2.19 -18.23
CA PHE A 287 4.15 -2.47 -19.43
C PHE A 287 5.05 -2.24 -20.64
N LYS A 288 5.63 -3.33 -21.15
CA LYS A 288 6.49 -3.32 -22.33
C LYS A 288 5.65 -3.03 -23.56
N ALA A 289 5.45 -1.74 -23.83
CA ALA A 289 4.64 -1.30 -24.96
C ALA A 289 5.20 -1.79 -26.30
N ASP A 290 6.52 -1.94 -26.39
CA ASP A 290 7.18 -2.56 -27.55
C ASP A 290 6.86 -4.06 -27.67
N GLU A 291 6.82 -4.81 -26.57
CA GLU A 291 6.41 -6.22 -26.58
C GLU A 291 4.91 -6.36 -26.93
N PHE A 292 4.08 -5.43 -26.48
CA PHE A 292 2.68 -5.34 -26.91
C PHE A 292 2.60 -5.12 -28.42
N ALA A 293 3.37 -4.16 -28.95
CA ALA A 293 3.42 -3.85 -30.37
C ALA A 293 3.84 -5.08 -31.19
N ASP A 294 4.87 -5.79 -30.76
CA ASP A 294 5.36 -6.99 -31.44
C ASP A 294 4.35 -8.14 -31.42
N LYS A 295 3.59 -8.30 -30.34
CA LYS A 295 2.52 -9.31 -30.25
C LYS A 295 1.30 -8.99 -31.12
N ILE A 296 1.05 -7.72 -31.44
CA ILE A 296 -0.03 -7.31 -32.35
C ILE A 296 0.43 -7.18 -33.81
N LYS A 297 1.75 -7.11 -34.06
CA LYS A 297 2.37 -7.16 -35.39
C LYS A 297 2.25 -8.57 -35.97
N SER A 298 1.19 -8.88 -36.72
CA SER A 298 1.18 -10.01 -37.67
C SER A 298 -0.18 -10.30 -38.33
N SER A 299 -1.28 -9.65 -37.94
CA SER A 299 -2.60 -10.06 -38.39
C SER A 299 -3.30 -9.04 -39.31
N GLU A 300 -3.99 -9.55 -40.34
CA GLU A 300 -4.87 -8.75 -41.23
C GLU A 300 -6.13 -8.23 -40.49
N TYR A 301 -6.36 -8.73 -39.27
CA TYR A 301 -7.48 -8.38 -38.41
C TYR A 301 -7.12 -8.53 -36.93
N TYR A 302 -7.82 -7.82 -36.07
CA TYR A 302 -7.75 -7.97 -34.63
C TYR A 302 -8.91 -8.81 -34.10
N ILE A 303 -8.61 -9.68 -33.13
CA ILE A 303 -9.61 -10.32 -32.26
C ILE A 303 -9.55 -9.60 -30.92
N PRO A 304 -10.55 -8.78 -30.55
CA PRO A 304 -10.48 -7.94 -29.34
C PRO A 304 -10.27 -8.70 -28.02
N LEU A 305 -10.66 -9.98 -27.93
CA LEU A 305 -10.36 -10.83 -26.77
C LEU A 305 -8.84 -11.08 -26.62
N GLU A 306 -8.14 -11.33 -27.74
CA GLU A 306 -6.71 -11.64 -27.77
C GLU A 306 -5.87 -10.43 -27.36
N ILE A 307 -6.33 -9.23 -27.70
CA ILE A 307 -5.75 -7.97 -27.22
C ILE A 307 -5.83 -7.87 -25.69
N ASN A 308 -7.00 -8.19 -25.11
CA ASN A 308 -7.18 -8.15 -23.66
C ASN A 308 -6.33 -9.22 -22.95
N SER A 309 -6.22 -10.44 -23.50
CA SER A 309 -5.33 -11.47 -22.95
C SER A 309 -3.86 -11.09 -23.07
N THR A 310 -3.48 -10.36 -24.13
CA THR A 310 -2.12 -9.84 -24.31
C THR A 310 -1.80 -8.80 -23.26
N ILE A 311 -2.68 -7.81 -23.06
CA ILE A 311 -2.55 -6.81 -21.98
C ILE A 311 -2.44 -7.53 -20.62
N ARG A 312 -3.32 -8.50 -20.37
CA ARG A 312 -3.28 -9.29 -19.14
C ARG A 312 -1.95 -10.01 -18.94
N SER A 313 -1.44 -10.70 -19.95
CA SER A 313 -0.17 -11.44 -19.88
C SER A 313 0.99 -10.50 -19.56
N LEU A 314 1.04 -9.32 -20.19
CA LEU A 314 2.06 -8.31 -19.93
C LEU A 314 1.94 -7.72 -18.51
N CYS A 315 0.71 -7.53 -18.00
CA CYS A 315 0.47 -7.10 -16.62
C CYS A 315 0.71 -8.19 -15.58
N GLN A 316 0.56 -9.48 -15.92
CA GLN A 316 0.61 -10.60 -14.97
C GLN A 316 2.04 -10.93 -14.49
N ASN A 317 3.07 -10.48 -15.21
CA ASN A 317 4.46 -10.56 -14.75
C ASN A 317 4.73 -9.78 -13.44
N TYR A 318 3.77 -8.96 -13.00
CA TYR A 318 3.88 -8.11 -11.80
C TYR A 318 3.35 -8.74 -10.50
N LYS A 319 2.54 -9.81 -10.58
CA LYS A 319 1.65 -10.20 -9.46
C LYS A 319 2.22 -11.10 -8.38
N ASN A 320 3.42 -11.67 -8.51
CA ASN A 320 3.85 -12.75 -7.60
C ASN A 320 4.95 -12.35 -6.60
N ALA A 321 5.53 -11.14 -6.68
CA ALA A 321 6.57 -10.71 -5.74
C ALA A 321 6.50 -9.24 -5.32
N GLN A 322 6.00 -8.32 -6.17
CA GLN A 322 6.02 -6.88 -5.88
C GLN A 322 4.73 -6.39 -5.19
N SER A 323 3.55 -6.94 -5.54
CA SER A 323 2.26 -6.48 -4.97
C SER A 323 2.12 -6.66 -3.46
N GLU A 324 2.92 -7.55 -2.84
CA GLU A 324 2.89 -7.72 -1.38
C GLU A 324 3.73 -6.67 -0.63
N LYS A 325 4.67 -5.98 -1.31
CA LYS A 325 5.54 -4.95 -0.71
C LYS A 325 5.02 -3.52 -0.87
N LEU A 326 4.04 -3.27 -1.74
CA LEU A 326 3.62 -1.91 -2.08
C LEU A 326 2.65 -1.36 -1.04
N ILE A 327 2.97 -0.18 -0.53
CA ILE A 327 2.04 0.65 0.23
C ILE A 327 1.10 1.33 -0.77
N GLU A 328 -0.21 1.14 -0.62
CA GLU A 328 -1.22 1.71 -1.51
C GLU A 328 -2.03 2.83 -0.83
N TRP A 329 -2.67 3.69 -1.62
CA TRP A 329 -3.72 4.56 -1.08
C TRP A 329 -5.01 3.78 -0.86
N ILE A 330 -5.53 3.80 0.37
CA ILE A 330 -6.75 3.11 0.77
C ILE A 330 -7.82 4.15 1.12
N SER A 331 -8.90 4.17 0.35
CA SER A 331 -10.05 5.06 0.58
C SER A 331 -10.70 4.77 1.93
N TYR A 332 -10.83 5.78 2.80
CA TYR A 332 -11.33 5.63 4.17
C TYR A 332 -12.71 4.97 4.31
N PRO A 333 -13.71 5.23 3.43
CA PRO A 333 -15.02 4.56 3.49
C PRO A 333 -14.98 3.03 3.35
N GLN A 334 -13.84 2.45 2.96
CA GLN A 334 -13.68 0.99 2.91
C GLN A 334 -13.52 0.37 4.30
N PHE A 335 -13.19 1.16 5.32
CA PHE A 335 -13.02 0.67 6.68
C PHE A 335 -14.36 0.62 7.42
N THR A 336 -14.64 -0.51 8.07
CA THR A 336 -15.77 -0.67 9.00
C THR A 336 -15.28 -0.88 10.43
N ASP A 337 -16.16 -0.71 11.42
CA ASP A 337 -15.89 -1.00 12.84
C ASP A 337 -14.68 -0.27 13.43
N VAL A 338 -14.39 0.94 12.95
CA VAL A 338 -13.26 1.75 13.39
C VAL A 338 -13.46 2.19 14.85
N LYS A 339 -12.58 1.74 15.75
CA LYS A 339 -12.60 2.04 17.20
C LYS A 339 -11.22 2.42 17.69
N GLU A 340 -11.12 3.45 18.52
CA GLU A 340 -9.87 3.80 19.20
C GLU A 340 -9.50 2.69 20.18
N ILE A 341 -8.24 2.24 20.15
CA ILE A 341 -7.72 1.20 21.06
C ILE A 341 -6.54 1.69 21.91
N ALA A 342 -5.82 2.71 21.46
CA ALA A 342 -4.71 3.28 22.22
C ALA A 342 -4.43 4.73 21.81
N ARG A 343 -3.81 5.47 22.71
CA ARG A 343 -3.36 6.85 22.50
C ARG A 343 -2.00 7.04 23.15
N GLY A 344 -1.04 7.60 22.41
CA GLY A 344 0.34 7.75 22.85
C GLY A 344 0.95 9.12 22.50
N GLY A 345 2.27 9.21 22.68
CA GLY A 345 3.05 10.40 22.35
C GLY A 345 2.96 10.75 20.86
N PHE A 346 3.14 9.74 20.00
CA PHE A 346 3.23 9.89 18.55
C PHE A 346 1.88 9.88 17.80
N GLY A 347 0.76 9.57 18.47
CA GLY A 347 -0.50 9.43 17.77
C GLY A 347 -1.62 8.73 18.52
N ILE A 348 -2.67 8.39 17.77
CA ILE A 348 -3.82 7.60 18.19
C ILE A 348 -3.89 6.36 17.32
N ILE A 349 -4.14 5.21 17.93
CA ILE A 349 -4.27 3.93 17.25
C ILE A 349 -5.74 3.54 17.23
N TYR A 350 -6.27 3.31 16.03
CA TYR A 350 -7.60 2.73 15.84
C TYR A 350 -7.47 1.30 15.32
N ARG A 351 -8.41 0.44 15.69
CA ARG A 351 -8.65 -0.84 15.05
C ARG A 351 -9.84 -0.70 14.11
N GLY A 352 -9.74 -1.22 12.89
CA GLY A 352 -10.84 -1.29 11.93
C GLY A 352 -10.85 -2.61 11.17
N THR A 353 -11.78 -2.74 10.24
CA THR A 353 -11.92 -3.89 9.34
C THR A 353 -11.81 -3.42 7.89
N LEU A 354 -10.93 -4.06 7.11
CA LEU A 354 -10.77 -3.88 5.66
C LEU A 354 -10.88 -5.24 4.99
N ASP A 355 -11.77 -5.41 4.00
CA ASP A 355 -11.96 -6.68 3.28
C ASP A 355 -12.09 -7.92 4.19
N ARG A 356 -12.86 -7.79 5.28
CA ARG A 356 -13.06 -8.82 6.33
C ARG A 356 -11.82 -9.17 7.16
N GLN A 357 -10.74 -8.39 7.04
CA GLN A 357 -9.53 -8.53 7.85
C GLN A 357 -9.43 -7.38 8.85
N SER A 358 -9.00 -7.67 10.09
CA SER A 358 -8.70 -6.62 11.06
C SER A 358 -7.42 -5.89 10.68
N VAL A 359 -7.44 -4.56 10.74
CA VAL A 359 -6.30 -3.68 10.45
C VAL A 359 -6.16 -2.63 11.56
N ILE A 360 -4.96 -2.06 11.65
CA ILE A 360 -4.66 -0.90 12.48
C ILE A 360 -4.64 0.36 11.61
N LEU A 361 -5.26 1.43 12.10
CA LEU A 361 -5.11 2.79 11.56
C LEU A 361 -4.30 3.61 12.57
N LYS A 362 -3.03 3.85 12.28
CA LYS A 362 -2.14 4.70 13.10
C LYS A 362 -2.25 6.14 12.63
N LYS A 363 -2.91 6.95 13.44
CA LYS A 363 -3.11 8.38 13.22
C LYS A 363 -2.03 9.18 13.93
N PHE A 364 -1.34 10.06 13.22
CA PHE A 364 -0.31 10.93 13.80
C PHE A 364 -0.91 12.29 14.17
N LYS A 365 -0.45 12.90 15.27
CA LYS A 365 -0.88 14.25 15.66
C LYS A 365 -0.33 15.27 14.64
N ASN A 366 -1.15 16.28 14.28
CA ASN A 366 -0.78 17.36 13.36
C ASN A 366 -0.24 16.85 12.01
N SER A 367 -0.79 15.75 11.49
CA SER A 367 -0.29 15.15 10.24
C SER A 367 -0.70 15.92 8.97
N GLN A 368 -1.54 16.95 9.09
CA GLN A 368 -1.90 17.85 7.98
C GLN A 368 -0.68 18.59 7.41
N ASP A 369 0.29 18.96 8.25
CA ASP A 369 1.55 19.60 7.84
C ASP A 369 2.67 18.59 7.55
N THR A 370 2.32 17.32 7.34
CA THR A 370 3.28 16.25 7.07
C THR A 370 4.26 16.10 8.21
N SER A 371 3.76 15.67 9.37
CA SER A 371 4.64 15.42 10.52
C SER A 371 5.80 14.51 10.08
N ARG A 372 7.03 14.98 10.30
CA ARG A 372 8.26 14.26 9.96
C ARG A 372 8.20 12.79 10.37
N TYR A 373 7.53 12.51 11.49
CA TYR A 373 7.27 11.16 12.01
C TYR A 373 6.43 10.29 11.07
N PHE A 374 5.35 10.82 10.49
CA PHE A 374 4.51 10.07 9.55
C PHE A 374 5.31 9.65 8.32
N LEU A 375 6.03 10.59 7.68
CA LEU A 375 6.83 10.27 6.49
C LEU A 375 8.02 9.38 6.80
N ASN A 376 8.68 9.58 7.93
CA ASN A 376 9.78 8.71 8.36
C ASN A 376 9.27 7.28 8.55
N GLU A 377 8.12 7.11 9.21
CA GLU A 377 7.54 5.78 9.40
C GLU A 377 7.14 5.17 8.07
N LEU A 378 6.48 5.93 7.20
CA LEU A 378 6.06 5.50 5.88
C LEU A 378 7.25 5.03 5.02
N LYS A 379 8.31 5.87 4.94
CA LYS A 379 9.55 5.56 4.21
C LYS A 379 10.24 4.34 4.81
N SER A 380 10.41 4.30 6.14
CA SER A 380 11.07 3.17 6.83
C SER A 380 10.32 1.85 6.63
N ASN A 381 8.99 1.86 6.72
CA ASN A 381 8.18 0.67 6.44
C ASN A 381 8.32 0.20 4.99
N GLN A 382 8.38 1.11 4.01
CA GLN A 382 8.56 0.74 2.61
C GLN A 382 9.93 0.09 2.35
N TYR A 383 11.01 0.63 2.94
CA TYR A 383 12.38 0.15 2.68
C TYR A 383 12.79 -1.05 3.53
N CYS A 384 12.29 -1.16 4.78
CA CYS A 384 12.65 -2.25 5.68
C CYS A 384 11.75 -3.49 5.53
N TYR A 385 10.59 -3.38 4.89
CA TYR A 385 9.66 -4.50 4.76
C TYR A 385 10.14 -5.54 3.74
N GLU A 386 10.28 -6.78 4.20
CA GLU A 386 10.53 -7.94 3.35
C GLU A 386 9.43 -8.98 3.56
N ILE A 387 8.94 -9.54 2.45
CA ILE A 387 7.87 -10.54 2.46
C ILE A 387 8.35 -11.75 3.26
N LYS A 388 7.50 -12.27 4.16
CA LYS A 388 7.83 -13.40 5.04
C LYS A 388 9.03 -13.12 5.96
N HIS A 389 9.22 -11.85 6.36
CA HIS A 389 10.14 -11.49 7.44
C HIS A 389 9.36 -10.95 8.64
N HIS A 390 10.08 -10.70 9.73
CA HIS A 390 9.55 -10.39 11.05
C HIS A 390 9.26 -8.90 11.26
N ILE A 391 8.58 -8.25 10.31
CA ILE A 391 8.23 -6.83 10.35
C ILE A 391 6.71 -6.67 10.16
N ILE A 392 6.08 -5.80 10.93
CA ILE A 392 4.66 -5.45 10.75
C ILE A 392 4.45 -4.87 9.36
N ARG A 393 3.54 -5.46 8.59
CA ARG A 393 3.24 -4.97 7.24
C ARG A 393 2.47 -3.66 7.33
N THR A 394 2.92 -2.66 6.57
CA THR A 394 2.11 -1.50 6.23
C THR A 394 1.39 -1.78 4.92
N HIS A 395 0.06 -1.85 4.96
CA HIS A 395 -0.79 -2.09 3.79
C HIS A 395 -0.92 -0.84 2.94
N GLY A 396 -1.01 0.34 3.57
CA GLY A 396 -1.36 1.55 2.84
C GLY A 396 -1.39 2.81 3.68
N VAL A 397 -1.81 3.89 3.03
CA VAL A 397 -2.09 5.19 3.63
C VAL A 397 -3.56 5.51 3.43
N THR A 398 -4.19 6.13 4.42
CA THR A 398 -5.53 6.69 4.31
C THR A 398 -5.60 8.09 4.93
N LYS A 399 -6.75 8.74 4.82
CA LYS A 399 -7.01 10.08 5.35
C LYS A 399 -8.31 10.10 6.12
N ASP A 400 -8.25 10.65 7.33
CA ASP A 400 -9.41 10.90 8.17
C ASP A 400 -10.37 11.87 7.45
N PRO A 401 -11.61 11.48 7.13
CA PRO A 401 -12.52 12.37 6.41
C PRO A 401 -13.00 13.56 7.26
N LYS A 402 -12.92 13.47 8.60
CA LYS A 402 -13.36 14.56 9.49
C LYS A 402 -12.28 15.60 9.69
N LEU A 403 -11.07 15.13 9.92
CA LEU A 403 -9.93 15.97 10.32
C LEU A 403 -8.89 16.13 9.21
N GLY A 404 -9.02 15.49 8.06
CA GLY A 404 -8.07 15.61 6.95
C GLY A 404 -6.66 15.09 7.26
N GLU A 405 -6.48 14.40 8.39
CA GLU A 405 -5.19 13.91 8.88
C GLU A 405 -4.86 12.54 8.26
N TYR A 406 -3.60 12.35 7.84
CA TYR A 406 -3.11 11.07 7.32
C TYR A 406 -2.97 10.01 8.41
N MET A 407 -3.25 8.76 8.01
CA MET A 407 -3.11 7.58 8.83
C MET A 407 -2.40 6.46 8.05
N LEU A 408 -1.56 5.69 8.74
CA LEU A 408 -1.01 4.45 8.21
C LEU A 408 -1.98 3.29 8.45
N VAL A 409 -2.17 2.46 7.44
CA VAL A 409 -2.97 1.24 7.49
C VAL A 409 -2.02 0.07 7.66
N MET A 410 -2.03 -0.58 8.82
CA MET A 410 -1.04 -1.58 9.21
C MET A 410 -1.68 -2.92 9.59
N GLN A 411 -0.91 -3.99 9.51
CA GLN A 411 -1.30 -5.32 9.96
C GLN A 411 -1.66 -5.31 11.45
N TYR A 412 -2.80 -5.93 11.79
CA TYR A 412 -3.20 -6.10 13.18
C TYR A 412 -2.60 -7.39 13.76
N ALA A 413 -1.65 -7.24 14.68
CA ALA A 413 -1.11 -8.34 15.48
C ALA A 413 -1.99 -8.58 16.72
N SER A 414 -2.87 -9.58 16.64
CA SER A 414 -3.93 -9.81 17.64
C SER A 414 -3.44 -10.31 19.00
N GLY A 415 -2.20 -10.78 19.10
CA GLY A 415 -1.59 -11.29 20.32
C GLY A 415 -1.04 -10.21 21.26
N GLY A 416 -1.00 -8.95 20.82
CA GLY A 416 -0.45 -7.82 21.58
C GLY A 416 1.08 -7.78 21.57
N ASP A 417 1.66 -6.93 22.40
CA ASP A 417 3.12 -6.80 22.53
C ASP A 417 3.76 -7.92 23.39
N LEU A 418 5.06 -8.11 23.19
CA LEU A 418 5.86 -9.15 23.83
C LEU A 418 5.76 -9.11 25.35
N HIS A 419 5.79 -7.94 25.97
CA HIS A 419 5.72 -7.84 27.42
C HIS A 419 4.35 -8.32 27.93
N ASN A 420 3.27 -7.80 27.37
CA ASN A 420 1.91 -8.19 27.75
C ASN A 420 1.62 -9.66 27.47
N TRP A 421 2.23 -10.23 26.43
CA TRP A 421 2.19 -11.65 26.16
C TRP A 421 2.96 -12.46 27.21
N LEU A 422 4.17 -12.03 27.59
CA LEU A 422 4.97 -12.67 28.64
C LEU A 422 4.22 -12.73 29.97
N GLN A 423 3.47 -11.70 30.34
CA GLN A 423 2.66 -11.71 31.57
C GLN A 423 1.68 -12.89 31.65
N LYS A 424 1.23 -13.40 30.50
CA LYS A 424 0.25 -14.50 30.41
C LYS A 424 0.90 -15.85 30.10
N SER A 425 2.03 -15.85 29.41
CA SER A 425 2.63 -17.06 28.83
C SER A 425 3.95 -17.48 29.47
N PHE A 426 4.54 -16.67 30.35
CA PHE A 426 5.89 -16.89 30.89
C PHE A 426 6.08 -18.27 31.56
N VAL A 427 5.08 -18.75 32.31
CA VAL A 427 5.15 -20.07 32.97
C VAL A 427 5.30 -21.20 31.94
N ASN A 428 4.68 -21.06 30.77
CA ASN A 428 4.55 -22.10 29.76
C ASN A 428 5.70 -22.16 28.75
N ILE A 429 6.56 -21.12 28.67
CA ILE A 429 7.66 -21.06 27.69
C ILE A 429 8.94 -21.68 28.23
N LYS A 430 9.53 -22.61 27.48
CA LYS A 430 10.71 -23.37 27.91
C LYS A 430 12.02 -22.81 27.34
N TRP A 431 13.12 -23.05 28.05
CA TRP A 431 14.48 -22.71 27.62
C TRP A 431 14.90 -23.43 26.34
N ASN A 432 14.75 -24.74 26.26
CA ASN A 432 15.25 -25.58 25.15
C ASN A 432 14.47 -25.44 23.83
N LYS A 433 13.51 -24.51 23.75
CA LYS A 433 12.69 -24.32 22.54
C LYS A 433 12.11 -22.91 22.41
N ASP A 434 11.12 -22.57 23.24
CA ASP A 434 10.23 -21.44 22.98
C ASP A 434 10.96 -20.11 23.06
N LYS A 435 11.73 -19.88 24.14
CA LYS A 435 12.50 -18.64 24.33
C LYS A 435 13.47 -18.39 23.17
N LEU A 436 14.14 -19.45 22.71
CA LEU A 436 15.10 -19.38 21.61
C LEU A 436 14.44 -19.09 20.26
N ILE A 437 13.27 -19.69 20.00
CA ILE A 437 12.50 -19.44 18.78
C ILE A 437 11.99 -17.99 18.75
N ILE A 438 11.49 -17.46 19.87
CA ILE A 438 11.05 -16.06 19.99
C ILE A 438 12.21 -15.12 19.62
N LEU A 439 13.38 -15.30 20.24
CA LEU A 439 14.54 -14.44 20.00
C LEU A 439 15.13 -14.62 18.60
N TRP A 440 15.07 -15.82 18.04
CA TRP A 440 15.46 -16.07 16.65
C TRP A 440 14.61 -15.23 15.68
N GLN A 441 13.28 -15.22 15.87
CA GLN A 441 12.35 -14.41 15.06
C GLN A 441 12.61 -12.90 15.22
N ILE A 442 12.75 -12.43 16.46
CA ILE A 442 13.07 -11.03 16.77
C ILE A 442 14.39 -10.60 16.13
N SER A 443 15.43 -11.45 16.22
CA SER A 443 16.75 -11.16 15.64
C SER A 443 16.72 -11.15 14.10
N GLU A 444 15.90 -11.99 13.48
CA GLU A 444 15.70 -11.97 12.02
C GLU A 444 14.99 -10.70 11.55
N GLY A 445 14.02 -10.20 12.31
CA GLY A 445 13.40 -8.90 12.05
C GLY A 445 14.44 -7.78 12.12
N LEU A 446 15.24 -7.72 13.18
CA LEU A 446 16.24 -6.66 13.33
C LEU A 446 17.34 -6.76 12.25
N GLU A 447 17.78 -7.97 11.91
CA GLU A 447 18.71 -8.19 10.79
C GLU A 447 18.15 -7.63 9.48
N THR A 448 16.84 -7.75 9.24
CA THR A 448 16.17 -7.21 8.06
C THR A 448 16.28 -5.69 8.00
N ILE A 449 15.98 -5.00 9.11
CA ILE A 449 16.12 -3.54 9.22
C ILE A 449 17.58 -3.12 9.00
N HIS A 450 18.53 -3.79 9.65
CA HIS A 450 19.96 -3.45 9.56
C HIS A 450 20.54 -3.70 8.16
N LYS A 451 20.03 -4.70 7.42
CA LYS A 451 20.41 -4.95 6.02
C LYS A 451 19.88 -3.91 5.06
N ALA A 452 18.72 -3.32 5.34
CA ALA A 452 18.20 -2.16 4.62
C ALA A 452 19.00 -0.87 4.91
N ASP A 453 20.04 -0.95 5.74
CA ASP A 453 20.84 0.16 6.25
C ASP A 453 20.06 1.15 7.10
N TYR A 454 19.07 0.66 7.85
CA TYR A 454 18.30 1.43 8.83
C TYR A 454 18.67 1.05 10.26
N ILE A 455 18.36 1.97 11.18
CA ILE A 455 18.46 1.80 12.63
C ILE A 455 17.06 1.96 13.23
N HIS A 456 16.64 1.07 14.12
CA HIS A 456 15.31 1.11 14.72
C HIS A 456 15.16 2.28 15.70
N ARG A 457 16.16 2.49 16.58
CA ARG A 457 16.29 3.59 17.57
C ARG A 457 15.37 3.53 18.79
N ASP A 458 14.24 2.84 18.68
CA ASP A 458 13.31 2.64 19.81
C ASP A 458 12.96 1.15 20.00
N PHE A 459 13.99 0.30 19.97
CA PHE A 459 13.80 -1.14 20.01
C PHE A 459 13.56 -1.62 21.45
N HIS A 460 12.36 -2.15 21.72
CA HIS A 460 12.00 -2.66 23.05
C HIS A 460 10.82 -3.64 22.96
N SER A 461 10.52 -4.37 24.03
CA SER A 461 9.44 -5.37 24.04
C SER A 461 8.05 -4.84 23.69
N GLY A 462 7.76 -3.56 23.99
CA GLY A 462 6.52 -2.89 23.57
C GLY A 462 6.35 -2.70 22.05
N ASN A 463 7.43 -2.78 21.27
CA ASN A 463 7.41 -2.62 19.81
C ASN A 463 7.58 -3.96 19.07
N ILE A 464 7.50 -5.08 19.81
CA ILE A 464 7.54 -6.44 19.28
C ILE A 464 6.17 -7.05 19.51
N LEU A 465 5.45 -7.37 18.43
CA LEU A 465 4.06 -7.79 18.47
C LEU A 465 3.90 -9.26 18.07
N TYR A 466 2.92 -9.95 18.68
CA TYR A 466 2.58 -11.34 18.40
C TYR A 466 1.35 -11.42 17.47
N ASP A 467 1.48 -12.06 16.31
CA ASP A 467 0.39 -12.35 15.39
C ASP A 467 -0.03 -13.83 15.47
N LEU A 468 -1.25 -14.07 15.95
CA LEU A 468 -1.85 -15.40 16.08
C LEU A 468 -2.30 -16.01 14.74
N PHE A 469 -2.52 -15.20 13.70
CA PHE A 469 -3.37 -15.59 12.56
C PHE A 469 -2.69 -15.51 11.18
N HIS A 470 -1.36 -15.40 11.11
CA HIS A 470 -0.62 -15.24 9.84
C HIS A 470 -0.82 -16.38 8.80
N ASN A 471 -1.67 -17.38 9.03
CA ASN A 471 -1.86 -18.55 8.18
C ASN A 471 -3.32 -19.01 7.91
N ASN A 472 -4.33 -18.14 8.03
CA ASN A 472 -5.72 -18.53 7.70
C ASN A 472 -6.15 -18.25 6.24
N SER A 473 -5.38 -17.50 5.45
CA SER A 473 -5.72 -17.18 4.05
C SER A 473 -5.02 -18.05 3.00
N ILE A 474 -4.03 -18.86 3.36
CA ILE A 474 -3.33 -19.78 2.45
C ILE A 474 -3.47 -21.21 3.00
N LYS A 475 -4.28 -22.03 2.31
CA LYS A 475 -4.38 -23.48 2.54
C LYS A 475 -3.12 -24.22 2.04
N GLU A 476 -1.93 -23.79 2.44
CA GLU A 476 -0.72 -24.56 2.19
C GLU A 476 -0.37 -25.38 3.44
N LYS A 477 -0.67 -26.68 3.32
CA LYS A 477 -0.28 -27.73 4.26
C LYS A 477 1.23 -27.99 4.15
N PHE A 478 2.09 -27.12 4.69
CA PHE A 478 3.49 -27.51 4.95
C PHE A 478 4.01 -26.87 6.25
N LYS A 479 5.02 -27.54 6.85
CA LYS A 479 5.66 -27.37 8.17
C LYS A 479 6.15 -25.95 8.56
N PHE A 480 5.83 -24.90 7.82
CA PHE A 480 6.30 -23.52 8.01
C PHE A 480 5.35 -22.63 8.81
N LYS A 481 4.26 -23.18 9.37
CA LYS A 481 3.21 -22.44 10.09
C LYS A 481 3.68 -21.61 11.30
N GLU A 482 4.86 -21.92 11.85
CA GLU A 482 5.36 -21.35 13.12
C GLU A 482 6.42 -20.24 12.94
N ARG A 483 6.81 -19.89 11.71
CA ARG A 483 7.93 -18.97 11.46
C ARG A 483 7.57 -17.48 11.47
N HIS A 484 6.32 -17.05 11.63
CA HIS A 484 5.94 -15.64 11.41
C HIS A 484 5.00 -15.10 12.47
N GLN A 485 5.32 -15.34 13.75
CA GLN A 485 4.45 -14.92 14.85
C GLN A 485 4.92 -13.63 15.51
N TRP A 486 6.23 -13.43 15.64
CA TRP A 486 6.79 -12.23 16.27
C TRP A 486 7.21 -11.22 15.22
N LEU A 487 6.66 -10.01 15.28
CA LEU A 487 6.83 -8.97 14.28
C LEU A 487 7.30 -7.68 14.95
N ILE A 488 8.34 -7.06 14.41
CA ILE A 488 8.80 -5.74 14.85
C ILE A 488 7.89 -4.69 14.22
N GLY A 489 7.36 -3.78 15.04
CA GLY A 489 6.57 -2.64 14.62
C GLY A 489 7.18 -1.31 15.06
N ASP A 490 6.46 -0.23 14.80
CA ASP A 490 6.83 1.16 15.16
C ASP A 490 8.19 1.64 14.66
N LEU A 491 8.28 1.84 13.34
CA LEU A 491 9.47 2.38 12.67
C LEU A 491 9.43 3.92 12.58
N GLY A 492 8.60 4.61 13.39
CA GLY A 492 8.41 6.06 13.27
C GLY A 492 9.61 6.90 13.69
N LEU A 493 10.49 6.35 14.53
CA LEU A 493 11.76 6.95 14.91
C LEU A 493 12.95 6.44 14.07
N SER A 494 12.73 5.39 13.27
CA SER A 494 13.77 4.75 12.47
C SER A 494 14.30 5.69 11.38
N GLN A 495 15.59 5.57 11.10
CA GLN A 495 16.28 6.39 10.12
C GLN A 495 17.37 5.58 9.38
N PRO A 496 17.76 6.00 8.17
CA PRO A 496 18.97 5.49 7.52
C PRO A 496 20.20 5.67 8.41
N ALA A 497 21.10 4.70 8.39
CA ALA A 497 22.31 4.70 9.23
C ALA A 497 23.27 5.86 8.89
N ASN A 498 23.19 6.40 7.68
CA ASN A 498 23.97 7.55 7.21
C ASN A 498 23.23 8.90 7.36
N SER A 499 22.10 8.96 8.05
CA SER A 499 21.33 10.19 8.26
C SER A 499 22.16 11.25 9.00
N THR A 500 22.37 12.41 8.36
CA THR A 500 23.10 13.55 8.93
C THR A 500 22.20 14.55 9.65
N SER A 501 20.92 14.21 9.88
CA SER A 501 19.95 15.18 10.41
C SER A 501 20.35 15.67 11.81
N SER A 502 20.59 16.98 11.93
CA SER A 502 21.14 17.63 13.13
C SER A 502 20.14 17.84 14.27
N ASN A 503 18.84 17.66 14.04
CA ASN A 503 17.80 17.82 15.06
C ASN A 503 17.26 16.44 15.49
N ASN A 504 17.88 15.86 16.52
CA ASN A 504 17.48 14.60 17.11
C ASN A 504 17.18 14.81 18.59
N GLU A 505 15.97 15.27 18.90
CA GLU A 505 15.40 14.98 20.21
C GLU A 505 15.52 13.47 20.45
N ILE A 506 16.27 13.09 21.48
CA ILE A 506 16.50 11.68 21.79
C ILE A 506 15.24 11.16 22.44
N TYR A 507 14.54 10.27 21.76
CA TYR A 507 13.42 9.53 22.31
C TYR A 507 13.86 8.14 22.73
N GLY A 508 13.16 7.56 23.70
CA GLY A 508 13.24 6.15 23.98
C GLY A 508 12.81 5.77 25.39
N VAL A 509 13.03 4.50 25.72
CA VAL A 509 12.74 3.92 27.03
C VAL A 509 14.06 3.67 27.76
N ILE A 510 14.33 4.43 28.84
CA ILE A 510 15.65 4.52 29.52
C ILE A 510 16.37 3.15 29.66
N PRO A 511 15.74 2.10 30.21
CA PRO A 511 16.38 0.77 30.31
C PRO A 511 16.93 0.18 29.00
N TYR A 512 16.32 0.46 27.86
CA TYR A 512 16.68 -0.10 26.55
C TYR A 512 17.65 0.79 25.77
N ILE A 513 17.97 1.99 26.27
CA ILE A 513 18.85 2.93 25.60
C ILE A 513 20.30 2.64 25.95
N ALA A 514 21.12 2.53 24.90
CA ALA A 514 22.52 2.20 25.04
C ALA A 514 23.31 3.33 25.74
N PRO A 515 24.31 3.01 26.59
CA PRO A 515 25.03 4.00 27.40
C PRO A 515 25.67 5.13 26.59
N GLU A 516 26.18 4.84 25.40
CA GLU A 516 26.82 5.81 24.52
C GLU A 516 25.87 6.91 24.01
N ILE A 517 24.56 6.62 23.93
CA ILE A 517 23.53 7.58 23.51
C ILE A 517 23.33 8.65 24.59
N PHE A 518 23.35 8.25 25.87
CA PHE A 518 23.32 9.20 26.98
C PHE A 518 24.58 10.07 27.05
N LYS A 519 25.70 9.61 26.47
CA LYS A 519 26.95 10.38 26.32
C LYS A 519 26.95 11.32 25.10
N GLY A 520 25.83 11.42 24.37
CA GLY A 520 25.68 12.28 23.21
C GLY A 520 26.13 11.66 21.88
N SER A 521 26.46 10.36 21.85
CA SER A 521 26.73 9.66 20.59
C SER A 521 25.44 9.54 19.76
N SER A 522 25.59 9.46 18.44
CA SER A 522 24.47 9.15 17.56
C SER A 522 24.03 7.70 17.70
N PHE A 523 22.75 7.45 17.42
CA PHE A 523 22.23 6.08 17.31
C PHE A 523 22.98 5.31 16.22
N SER A 524 23.18 4.02 16.46
CA SER A 524 23.85 3.11 15.54
C SER A 524 23.17 1.74 15.55
N LYS A 525 23.54 0.85 14.62
CA LYS A 525 23.02 -0.53 14.62
C LYS A 525 23.36 -1.24 15.93
N GLU A 526 24.54 -0.98 16.47
CA GLU A 526 25.04 -1.51 17.75
C GLU A 526 24.23 -1.00 18.95
N SER A 527 23.59 0.18 18.84
CA SER A 527 22.67 0.67 19.87
C SER A 527 21.36 -0.13 19.91
N ASP A 528 20.85 -0.61 18.77
CA ASP A 528 19.72 -1.55 18.75
C ASP A 528 20.12 -2.93 19.33
N ILE A 529 21.39 -3.34 19.15
CA ILE A 529 21.90 -4.60 19.72
C ILE A 529 21.93 -4.56 21.26
N TYR A 530 22.25 -3.41 21.85
CA TYR A 530 22.12 -3.23 23.30
C TYR A 530 20.69 -3.52 23.77
N SER A 531 19.70 -3.02 23.04
CA SER A 531 18.29 -3.27 23.32
C SER A 531 17.91 -4.75 23.20
N ILE A 532 18.51 -5.51 22.27
CA ILE A 532 18.37 -6.98 22.24
C ILE A 532 18.83 -7.60 23.56
N GLY A 533 19.97 -7.17 24.13
CA GLY A 533 20.44 -7.67 25.42
C GLY A 533 19.41 -7.48 26.54
N MET A 534 18.73 -6.35 26.55
CA MET A 534 17.64 -6.06 27.51
C MET A 534 16.39 -6.90 27.27
N ILE A 535 16.02 -7.15 26.01
CA ILE A 535 14.91 -8.06 25.66
C ILE A 535 15.25 -9.51 26.03
N MET A 536 16.50 -9.93 25.79
CA MET A 536 17.00 -11.24 26.23
C MET A 536 16.85 -11.40 27.74
N TRP A 537 17.19 -10.37 28.52
CA TRP A 537 16.98 -10.38 29.96
C TRP A 537 15.50 -10.48 30.34
N GLU A 538 14.62 -9.73 29.69
CA GLU A 538 13.18 -9.80 29.93
C GLU A 538 12.61 -11.21 29.68
N LEU A 539 13.12 -11.95 28.70
CA LEU A 539 12.72 -13.35 28.49
C LEU A 539 13.23 -14.31 29.58
N THR A 540 14.26 -13.95 30.34
CA THR A 540 14.72 -14.76 31.47
C THR A 540 13.74 -14.68 32.64
N THR A 541 13.22 -13.48 32.93
CA THR A 541 12.43 -13.19 34.14
C THR A 541 10.93 -13.00 33.89
N GLY A 542 10.53 -12.69 32.66
CA GLY A 542 9.18 -12.21 32.32
C GLY A 542 8.93 -10.77 32.77
N CYS A 543 9.96 -10.06 33.23
CA CYS A 543 9.87 -8.73 33.83
C CYS A 543 10.59 -7.69 32.98
N LYS A 544 10.15 -6.44 33.05
CA LYS A 544 10.88 -5.36 32.36
C LYS A 544 12.18 -4.99 33.11
N PRO A 545 13.27 -4.66 32.39
CA PRO A 545 14.55 -4.31 33.01
C PRO A 545 14.43 -3.05 33.87
N PHE A 546 14.93 -3.11 35.11
CA PHE A 546 14.88 -2.01 36.09
C PHE A 546 13.47 -1.60 36.54
N ALA A 547 12.49 -2.52 36.51
CA ALA A 547 11.11 -2.22 36.92
C ALA A 547 10.96 -1.71 38.36
N ASN A 548 11.89 -2.04 39.26
CA ASN A 548 11.83 -1.72 40.68
C ASN A 548 12.46 -0.36 41.06
N VAL A 549 12.86 0.47 40.09
CA VAL A 549 13.47 1.79 40.34
C VAL A 549 12.79 2.90 39.53
N GLU A 550 12.93 4.15 39.98
CA GLU A 550 12.48 5.31 39.21
C GLU A 550 13.30 5.45 37.92
N HIS A 551 12.61 5.71 36.80
CA HIS A 551 13.28 5.95 35.52
C HIS A 551 13.62 7.45 35.41
N ASP A 552 14.73 7.86 36.03
CA ASP A 552 15.22 9.23 36.01
C ASP A 552 16.72 9.30 35.68
N HIS A 553 17.32 10.49 35.83
CA HIS A 553 18.75 10.71 35.66
C HIS A 553 19.64 9.84 36.56
N LYS A 554 19.18 9.39 37.74
CA LYS A 554 19.97 8.52 38.63
C LYS A 554 20.12 7.13 38.04
N LEU A 555 19.05 6.59 37.45
CA LEU A 555 19.13 5.33 36.70
C LEU A 555 20.07 5.45 35.50
N ILE A 556 20.07 6.59 34.80
CA ILE A 556 20.99 6.83 33.68
C ILE A 556 22.45 6.77 34.17
N PHE A 557 22.80 7.43 35.28
CA PHE A 557 24.16 7.35 35.85
C PHE A 557 24.55 5.91 36.19
N LYS A 558 23.67 5.17 36.85
CA LYS A 558 23.88 3.75 37.14
C LYS A 558 24.16 2.93 35.89
N ILE A 559 23.40 3.13 34.81
CA ILE A 559 23.61 2.45 33.53
C ILE A 559 24.96 2.83 32.90
N LEU A 560 25.35 4.11 33.00
CA LEU A 560 26.64 4.63 32.53
C LEU A 560 27.82 4.03 33.31
N ASP A 561 27.64 3.79 34.61
CA ASP A 561 28.61 3.14 35.52
C ASP A 561 28.65 1.61 35.33
N GLY A 562 27.83 1.07 34.43
CA GLY A 562 27.83 -0.35 34.08
C GLY A 562 26.79 -1.18 34.82
N GLU A 563 25.86 -0.58 35.58
CA GLU A 563 24.76 -1.31 36.21
C GLU A 563 23.92 -2.03 35.15
N ARG A 564 23.62 -3.30 35.41
CA ARG A 564 22.78 -4.16 34.57
C ARG A 564 21.78 -4.90 35.45
N PRO A 565 20.65 -5.34 34.89
CA PRO A 565 19.73 -6.21 35.60
C PRO A 565 20.40 -7.52 36.05
N GLU A 566 20.03 -7.99 37.23
CA GLU A 566 20.58 -9.22 37.83
C GLU A 566 20.24 -10.45 36.99
N ILE A 567 21.24 -11.28 36.69
CA ILE A 567 21.06 -12.53 35.93
C ILE A 567 20.56 -13.61 36.89
N THR A 568 19.44 -14.24 36.57
CA THR A 568 18.85 -15.28 37.42
C THR A 568 19.58 -16.61 37.30
N GLU A 569 19.55 -17.40 38.38
CA GLU A 569 20.24 -18.70 38.49
C GLU A 569 19.82 -19.73 37.42
N ASP A 570 18.63 -19.59 36.81
CA ASP A 570 18.18 -20.47 35.73
C ASP A 570 18.72 -20.09 34.35
N THR A 571 19.50 -19.01 34.23
CA THR A 571 19.99 -18.54 32.93
C THR A 571 21.14 -19.44 32.44
N PRO A 572 21.02 -20.08 31.26
CA PRO A 572 22.10 -20.86 30.67
C PRO A 572 23.37 -20.01 30.46
N GLU A 573 24.55 -20.56 30.76
CA GLU A 573 25.82 -19.83 30.65
C GLU A 573 26.05 -19.25 29.24
N CYS A 574 25.91 -20.10 28.21
CA CYS A 574 26.08 -19.63 26.82
C CYS A 574 25.07 -18.55 26.39
N TYR A 575 23.88 -18.52 27.02
CA TYR A 575 22.90 -17.47 26.80
C TYR A 575 23.30 -16.18 27.52
N ALA A 576 23.76 -16.29 28.77
CA ALA A 576 24.26 -15.17 29.55
C ALA A 576 25.47 -14.50 28.87
N ASP A 577 26.37 -15.27 28.26
CA ASP A 577 27.53 -14.74 27.53
C ASP A 577 27.11 -13.95 26.29
N LEU A 578 26.17 -14.49 25.50
CA LEU A 578 25.63 -13.76 24.36
C LEU A 578 24.91 -12.48 24.82
N MET A 579 24.07 -12.56 25.85
CA MET A 579 23.38 -11.40 26.43
C MET A 579 24.39 -10.34 26.88
N LYS A 580 25.48 -10.76 27.52
CA LYS A 580 26.58 -9.88 27.94
C LYS A 580 27.29 -9.22 26.79
N SER A 581 27.54 -9.95 25.70
CA SER A 581 28.11 -9.37 24.49
C SER A 581 27.19 -8.34 23.82
N CYS A 582 25.86 -8.51 23.91
CA CYS A 582 24.90 -7.58 23.34
C CYS A 582 24.89 -6.22 24.07
N TRP A 583 25.08 -6.21 25.39
CA TRP A 583 25.09 -4.97 26.18
C TRP A 583 26.49 -4.51 26.63
N ASP A 584 27.53 -4.94 25.91
CA ASP A 584 28.92 -4.55 26.14
C ASP A 584 29.05 -3.01 26.15
N PRO A 585 29.80 -2.42 27.10
CA PRO A 585 30.02 -0.98 27.15
C PRO A 585 30.64 -0.40 25.88
N ASP A 586 31.47 -1.15 25.15
CA ASP A 586 32.02 -0.76 23.85
C ASP A 586 31.08 -1.23 22.72
N PRO A 587 30.42 -0.31 22.00
CA PRO A 587 29.51 -0.67 20.90
C PRO A 587 30.18 -1.54 19.84
N LYS A 588 31.48 -1.36 19.59
CA LYS A 588 32.22 -2.11 18.55
C LYS A 588 32.40 -3.59 18.87
N LYS A 589 32.29 -3.97 20.15
CA LYS A 589 32.37 -5.36 20.60
C LYS A 589 31.02 -6.08 20.50
N ARG A 590 29.93 -5.35 20.32
CA ARG A 590 28.59 -5.94 20.22
C ARG A 590 28.45 -6.73 18.91
N PRO A 591 27.81 -7.90 18.95
CA PRO A 591 27.66 -8.74 17.76
C PRO A 591 26.65 -8.13 16.77
N LEU A 592 26.82 -8.44 15.48
CA LEU A 592 25.83 -8.10 14.46
C LEU A 592 24.52 -8.88 14.67
N ALA A 593 23.38 -8.29 14.33
CA ALA A 593 22.06 -8.95 14.39
C ALA A 593 22.04 -10.31 13.68
N LYS A 594 22.73 -10.43 12.54
CA LYS A 594 22.92 -11.69 11.81
C LYS A 594 23.62 -12.77 12.63
N ASN A 595 24.65 -12.41 13.40
CA ASN A 595 25.38 -13.35 14.23
C ASN A 595 24.52 -13.83 15.40
N ILE A 596 23.74 -12.93 15.99
CA ILE A 596 22.75 -13.24 17.03
C ILE A 596 21.69 -14.21 16.50
N ARG A 597 21.06 -13.91 15.34
CA ARG A 597 20.09 -14.80 14.68
C ARG A 597 20.68 -16.18 14.42
N ASN A 598 21.88 -16.26 13.86
CA ASN A 598 22.55 -17.53 13.57
C ASN A 598 22.83 -18.34 14.85
N THR A 599 23.16 -17.66 15.95
CA THR A 599 23.41 -18.29 17.25
C THR A 599 22.12 -18.89 17.80
N PHE A 600 21.03 -18.11 17.87
CA PHE A 600 19.73 -18.64 18.29
C PHE A 600 19.23 -19.78 17.41
N GLY A 601 19.40 -19.67 16.08
CA GLY A 601 19.03 -20.73 15.15
C GLY A 601 19.85 -22.02 15.34
N SER A 602 21.11 -21.89 15.76
CA SER A 602 21.95 -23.05 16.10
C SER A 602 21.50 -23.73 17.38
N TRP A 603 21.10 -22.95 18.39
CA TRP A 603 20.56 -23.49 19.64
C TRP A 603 19.17 -24.14 19.43
N SER A 604 18.24 -23.46 18.74
CA SER A 604 16.86 -23.93 18.59
C SER A 604 16.67 -25.04 17.56
N PHE A 605 17.29 -24.92 16.37
CA PHE A 605 17.03 -25.84 15.26
C PHE A 605 18.09 -26.92 15.10
N ARG A 606 19.34 -26.64 15.50
CA ARG A 606 20.44 -27.62 15.45
C ARG A 606 20.73 -28.26 16.79
N LYS A 607 19.97 -27.91 17.84
CA LYS A 607 20.09 -28.44 19.21
C LYS A 607 21.50 -28.32 19.79
N LYS A 608 22.25 -27.28 19.39
CA LYS A 608 23.57 -27.01 19.99
C LYS A 608 23.38 -26.62 21.46
N HIS A 609 24.17 -27.19 22.35
CA HIS A 609 24.11 -26.98 23.81
C HIS A 609 22.80 -27.44 24.48
N ASN A 610 22.07 -28.39 23.86
CA ASN A 610 20.77 -28.84 24.37
C ASN A 610 20.81 -29.27 25.85
N ASP A 611 21.83 -30.01 26.27
CA ASP A 611 21.98 -30.45 27.66
C ASP A 611 22.10 -29.28 28.66
N ILE A 612 22.71 -28.17 28.24
CA ILE A 612 22.83 -26.95 29.07
C ILE A 612 21.45 -26.30 29.22
N PHE A 613 20.70 -26.19 28.13
CA PHE A 613 19.34 -25.64 28.16
C PHE A 613 18.34 -26.52 28.91
N ASP A 614 18.48 -27.85 28.85
CA ASP A 614 17.64 -28.79 29.60
C ASP A 614 17.90 -28.68 31.10
N LYS A 615 19.17 -28.56 31.52
CA LYS A 615 19.52 -28.28 32.93
C LYS A 615 18.97 -26.94 33.43
N ALA A 616 19.09 -25.90 32.60
CA ALA A 616 18.51 -24.60 32.88
C ALA A 616 16.98 -24.64 33.01
N GLU A 617 16.29 -25.44 32.18
CA GLU A 617 14.84 -25.63 32.29
C GLU A 617 14.43 -26.31 33.60
N LEU A 618 15.19 -27.30 34.07
CA LEU A 618 14.95 -27.91 35.38
C LEU A 618 15.09 -26.88 36.51
N LYS A 619 16.15 -26.05 36.47
CA LYS A 619 16.34 -24.98 37.45
C LYS A 619 15.23 -23.93 37.36
N ARG A 620 14.77 -23.58 36.15
CA ARG A 620 13.65 -22.67 35.93
C ARG A 620 12.38 -23.18 36.60
N ILE A 621 12.05 -24.46 36.41
CA ILE A 621 10.87 -25.09 37.03
C ILE A 621 10.98 -25.09 38.56
N GLU A 622 12.16 -25.38 39.10
CA GLU A 622 12.44 -25.27 40.54
C GLU A 622 12.15 -23.84 41.06
N LEU A 623 12.70 -22.81 40.41
CA LEU A 623 12.50 -21.42 40.81
C LEU A 623 11.06 -20.92 40.67
N LEU A 624 10.33 -21.39 39.66
CA LEU A 624 8.89 -21.14 39.50
C LEU A 624 8.09 -21.74 40.67
N ASN A 625 8.37 -22.99 41.04
CA ASN A 625 7.71 -23.66 42.17
C ASN A 625 8.03 -22.97 43.50
N LEU A 626 9.25 -22.44 43.65
CA LEU A 626 9.67 -21.64 44.79
C LEU A 626 9.16 -20.18 44.77
N LYS A 627 8.42 -19.77 43.72
CA LYS A 627 7.93 -18.39 43.53
C LYS A 627 9.05 -17.34 43.59
N LYS A 628 10.22 -17.68 43.06
CA LYS A 628 11.39 -16.77 42.96
C LYS A 628 11.58 -16.20 41.56
N LEU A 629 10.82 -16.70 40.57
CA LEU A 629 10.93 -16.33 39.17
C LEU A 629 9.56 -16.07 38.58
N GLY A 630 9.47 -15.07 37.69
CA GLY A 630 8.26 -14.73 36.95
C GLY A 630 7.69 -13.37 37.34
N PRO A 631 6.82 -12.81 36.47
CA PRO A 631 6.29 -11.46 36.62
C PRO A 631 5.48 -11.24 37.90
N GLU A 632 4.77 -12.28 38.36
CA GLU A 632 3.97 -12.22 39.59
C GLU A 632 4.81 -12.12 40.86
N PHE A 633 6.10 -12.47 40.78
CA PHE A 633 6.98 -12.64 41.95
C PHE A 633 8.20 -11.71 41.94
N ALA A 634 8.33 -10.87 40.91
CA ALA A 634 9.37 -9.86 40.87
C ALA A 634 9.13 -8.74 41.89
N LYS A 635 10.21 -8.02 42.24
CA LYS A 635 10.14 -6.82 43.09
C LYS A 635 9.06 -5.88 42.54
N LYS A 636 8.21 -5.34 43.43
CA LYS A 636 7.10 -4.45 43.06
C LYS A 636 7.59 -3.36 42.10
N PRO A 637 6.93 -3.16 40.95
CA PRO A 637 7.29 -2.10 40.04
C PRO A 637 7.24 -0.74 40.74
N HIS A 638 8.25 0.09 40.52
CA HIS A 638 8.25 1.45 41.00
C HIS A 638 7.20 2.27 40.24
N SER A 639 6.37 3.05 40.93
CA SER A 639 5.25 3.78 40.32
C SER A 639 5.69 4.79 39.24
N LYS A 640 6.95 5.21 39.29
CA LYS A 640 7.58 6.12 38.32
C LYS A 640 8.51 5.42 37.31
N ALA A 641 8.47 4.08 37.23
CA ALA A 641 9.11 3.35 36.14
C ALA A 641 8.26 3.54 34.86
N ILE A 642 8.87 4.12 33.81
CA ILE A 642 8.16 4.49 32.58
C ILE A 642 8.74 3.70 31.40
N TYR A 643 7.86 2.92 30.76
CA TYR A 643 8.18 2.04 29.63
C TYR A 643 7.51 2.45 28.32
N THR A 644 7.05 3.70 28.27
CA THR A 644 6.61 4.35 27.04
C THR A 644 7.72 5.29 26.58
N SER A 645 7.97 5.28 25.27
CA SER A 645 8.96 6.14 24.65
C SER A 645 8.64 7.62 24.89
N ARG A 646 9.64 8.39 25.30
CA ARG A 646 9.51 9.82 25.66
C ARG A 646 10.80 10.58 25.36
N PRO A 647 10.75 11.93 25.26
CA PRO A 647 11.94 12.74 25.18
C PRO A 647 12.90 12.53 26.35
N LEU A 648 14.18 12.41 26.06
CA LEU A 648 15.26 12.19 27.03
C LEU A 648 16.21 13.38 27.15
N SER A 649 16.02 14.44 26.35
CA SER A 649 16.85 15.64 26.34
C SER A 649 17.03 16.27 27.73
N TYR A 650 15.95 16.40 28.50
CA TYR A 650 15.99 16.91 29.87
C TYR A 650 16.87 16.07 30.81
N PHE A 651 16.83 14.74 30.66
CA PHE A 651 17.63 13.86 31.52
C PHE A 651 19.12 13.90 31.11
N ILE A 652 19.39 13.93 29.81
CA ILE A 652 20.75 13.99 29.26
C ILE A 652 21.44 15.32 29.60
N SER A 653 20.71 16.45 29.51
CA SER A 653 21.25 17.76 29.89
C SER A 653 21.59 17.80 31.38
N LYS A 654 20.75 17.22 32.23
CA LYS A 654 21.01 17.11 33.67
C LYS A 654 22.22 16.24 33.99
N CYS A 655 22.42 15.14 33.27
CA CYS A 655 23.64 14.32 33.39
C CYS A 655 24.89 15.11 32.98
N SER A 656 24.79 15.90 31.91
CA SER A 656 25.90 16.74 31.42
C SER A 656 26.27 17.85 32.41
N SER A 657 25.29 18.52 33.01
CA SER A 657 25.51 19.59 34.00
C SER A 657 26.09 19.09 35.34
N ILE A 658 25.74 17.87 35.74
CA ILE A 658 26.26 17.27 36.98
C ILE A 658 27.71 16.82 36.76
N ASN A 659 28.02 16.22 35.61
CA ASN A 659 29.40 15.88 35.25
C ASN A 659 30.28 17.13 35.20
N SER A 660 29.85 18.23 34.56
CA SER A 660 30.64 19.47 34.56
C SER A 660 30.89 20.03 35.96
N SER A 661 29.91 19.96 36.87
CA SER A 661 30.09 20.40 38.27
C SER A 661 31.04 19.54 39.09
N LEU A 662 31.16 18.24 38.76
CA LEU A 662 32.12 17.32 39.38
C LEU A 662 33.54 17.48 38.81
N PHE A 663 33.69 17.97 37.57
CA PHE A 663 35.00 18.29 37.00
C PHE A 663 35.53 19.65 37.47
N ASP A 664 34.67 20.66 37.65
CA ASP A 664 35.08 21.98 38.20
C ASP A 664 35.46 21.93 39.69
N SER A 665 35.01 20.92 40.44
CA SER A 665 35.33 20.75 41.86
C SER A 665 36.53 19.82 42.14
N ASN A 666 37.10 19.19 41.10
CA ASN A 666 38.14 18.15 41.26
C ASN A 666 39.56 18.59 40.89
N GLU A 667 39.84 19.89 40.75
CA GLU A 667 41.25 20.35 40.67
C GLU A 667 41.97 20.42 42.04
N GLN A 668 41.31 20.11 43.17
CA GLN A 668 41.95 20.22 44.49
C GLN A 668 41.74 19.06 45.49
N ALA A 669 41.14 17.93 45.12
CA ALA A 669 40.79 16.89 46.11
C ALA A 669 41.14 15.44 45.75
N TYR A 670 42.14 15.20 44.90
CA TYR A 670 42.69 13.85 44.65
C TYR A 670 44.09 13.67 45.24
N ILE A 671 44.30 14.11 46.48
CA ILE A 671 45.40 13.61 47.31
C ILE A 671 44.88 13.41 48.74
N SER A 672 44.95 12.15 49.19
CA SER A 672 44.79 11.67 50.57
C SER A 672 43.37 11.47 51.11
N LYS A 673 42.97 10.20 51.23
CA LYS A 673 42.72 9.53 52.53
C LYS A 673 42.25 8.09 52.32
N GLU A 674 43.21 7.17 52.23
CA GLU A 674 43.09 5.91 52.97
C GLU A 674 43.57 6.18 54.40
N LEU A 675 42.95 5.48 55.36
CA LEU A 675 43.24 5.35 56.80
C LEU A 675 42.44 6.21 57.81
N GLU A 676 41.99 5.45 58.82
CA GLU A 676 41.47 5.75 60.17
C GLU A 676 39.95 5.97 60.32
N PHE A 677 39.18 4.95 60.75
CA PHE A 677 38.97 4.40 62.11
C PHE A 677 38.33 5.36 63.11
N ASP A 678 37.15 4.95 63.58
CA ASP A 678 36.39 5.21 64.81
C ASP A 678 36.48 6.57 65.52
N ILE A 679 35.31 7.16 65.81
CA ILE A 679 34.90 7.65 67.15
C ILE A 679 33.38 7.93 67.14
N GLU A 680 32.75 7.50 68.23
CA GLU A 680 31.34 7.63 68.59
C GLU A 680 30.86 9.08 68.78
N SER A 681 29.54 9.26 68.65
CA SER A 681 28.64 9.76 69.71
C SER A 681 27.65 10.87 69.31
N ALA A 682 26.39 10.51 69.59
CA ALA A 682 25.32 11.28 70.23
C ALA A 682 24.70 12.51 69.53
N GLU A 683 23.37 12.36 69.36
CA GLU A 683 22.33 13.34 69.74
C GLU A 683 22.28 14.68 68.98
N SER A 684 21.17 15.33 68.70
CA SER A 684 19.73 15.18 68.94
C SER A 684 19.09 16.33 68.13
N GLY A 685 17.76 16.43 68.09
CA GLY A 685 17.11 17.71 67.80
C GLY A 685 16.08 17.66 66.69
N SER A 686 14.85 17.44 67.12
CA SER A 686 13.62 17.42 66.37
C SER A 686 13.01 18.84 66.17
N LEU A 687 12.09 18.91 65.20
CA LEU A 687 10.86 19.74 65.19
C LEU A 687 10.99 21.28 65.10
N ASN A 688 10.56 21.88 63.98
CA ASN A 688 9.21 22.47 63.81
C ASN A 688 9.08 23.49 62.66
N VAL A 689 7.96 23.35 61.94
CA VAL A 689 7.26 24.20 60.95
C VAL A 689 6.77 25.50 61.67
N PRO A 690 6.53 26.70 61.05
CA PRO A 690 5.54 26.87 59.98
C PRO A 690 5.62 28.01 58.92
N ALA A 691 4.78 27.78 57.91
CA ALA A 691 4.26 28.58 56.79
C ALA A 691 4.25 30.13 56.89
N THR A 692 4.36 30.81 55.74
CA THR A 692 3.26 31.60 55.13
C THR A 692 3.63 32.25 53.79
N LEU A 693 2.61 32.36 52.92
CA LEU A 693 2.59 33.00 51.60
C LEU A 693 2.85 34.52 51.66
N ARG A 694 3.48 35.07 50.60
CA ARG A 694 3.14 36.42 50.11
C ARG A 694 3.26 36.53 48.58
N LYS A 695 2.11 36.81 47.95
CA LYS A 695 1.94 37.30 46.56
C LYS A 695 2.61 38.67 46.39
N ARG A 696 3.17 38.95 45.21
CA ARG A 696 3.15 40.30 44.60
C ARG A 696 2.94 40.23 43.09
N LYS A 697 2.02 41.09 42.64
CA LYS A 697 1.56 41.34 41.27
C LYS A 697 2.63 42.08 40.46
N ILE A 698 2.67 41.79 39.16
CA ILE A 698 3.34 42.59 38.13
C ILE A 698 2.29 43.54 37.54
N ASN A 699 2.62 44.83 37.45
CA ASN A 699 1.86 45.82 36.69
C ASN A 699 2.45 45.92 35.27
N GLU A 700 1.54 46.00 34.31
CA GLU A 700 1.75 46.42 32.94
C GLU A 700 2.21 47.88 32.85
N LEU A 701 2.99 48.20 31.81
CA LEU A 701 2.83 49.44 31.04
C LEU A 701 3.41 49.21 29.64
N ASN A 702 2.59 49.59 28.66
CA ASN A 702 2.74 49.35 27.23
C ASN A 702 3.12 50.66 26.53
N ILE A 703 3.95 50.53 25.49
CA ILE A 703 3.91 51.24 24.19
C ILE A 703 4.27 52.75 24.20
N GLU A 704 5.28 53.13 23.40
CA GLU A 704 5.07 53.92 22.18
C GLU A 704 6.27 53.96 21.24
N ASN A 705 5.92 53.98 19.95
CA ASN A 705 6.75 54.06 18.75
C ASN A 705 7.56 55.36 18.66
N ASP A 706 8.72 55.34 17.99
CA ASP A 706 8.88 56.18 16.79
C ASP A 706 10.06 55.72 15.91
N GLY A 707 9.86 55.80 14.59
CA GLY A 707 10.85 55.38 13.60
C GLY A 707 11.75 56.52 13.12
N LYS A 708 12.92 56.17 12.54
CA LYS A 708 13.52 56.91 11.40
C LYS A 708 14.72 56.18 10.77
N LYS A 709 14.55 55.85 9.49
CA LYS A 709 15.44 56.00 8.32
C LYS A 709 16.98 55.95 8.47
N ARG A 710 17.55 55.07 7.63
CA ARG A 710 18.73 55.18 6.74
C ARG A 710 20.11 55.46 7.38
N PHE A 711 21.10 54.62 7.06
CA PHE A 711 22.21 54.97 6.17
C PHE A 711 22.95 53.70 5.67
N CYS A 712 23.49 53.80 4.45
CA CYS A 712 24.28 52.79 3.74
C CYS A 712 25.66 52.56 4.35
N GLY A 713 26.22 51.38 4.05
CA GLY A 713 27.61 50.96 4.25
C GLY A 713 27.75 49.51 3.85
#